data_AF-A0A349BXU1-F1
#
_entry.id   AF-A0A349BXU1-F1
#
_cell.length_a   1.000
_cell.length_b   1.000
_cell.length_c   1.000
_cell.angle_alpha   90.00
_cell.angle_beta   90.00
_cell.angle_gamma   90.00
#
_symmetry.space_group_name_H-M   'P 1'
#
loop_
_entity.id
_entity.type
_entity.pdbx_description
1 polymer ?
#
loop_
_entity_poly.entity_id
_entity_poly.type
_entity_poly.pdbx_seq_one_letter_code
_entity_poly.pdbx_strand_id
1 'polypeptide(L)'
;MIMKKYAISRKLNLLTAVLLGLSAALSPLAAAAAVPDDNGQLELIASKKDEWAMEDSGSTVYRYMISDLDGNSRLEVTRASMDPDTLDTDFHIYEVNEAGSGLSECAVPADSPLPDIIVDSVGVFHDEENDLYHYLFTDYARTGEGRQTDSLYSLTLENGTVSTRLLCSMTAAYNEAGDTTEISYQDDQGNTITEEEYNSLISSYTSSLIAGYLELNWFGYDDLNSSDTAVITQVLRDAVSQGEGDTVSGTLGLEFWTTYFTEVDDQSNVMLVSAVYENIRTDEETARIYPALTKSLQEFCAAECGTTESISGIRKKAGETFKESPDSFLSYQDNVYYNVRRADTRVLSILEERTSYSGGDHGDQVWKSINLDPATGAEIELNAVFKDMTALKALLAEKLRAAYPEAQFFEKEDILKDIGGEGQSPFTWTMESQGVTFWFSPMEIAPYADGTLKVTLLFSENEDLFADTWKEVPAGYTMMLAENQPEILDIGQDGRADTVTFSVDGAMESEEMTITVRKNDREVSYKERYYEWNGILMHTIDGRDYILVEGVGDNDLRTISVIDLNGEEPSIASTKDAAFGGRSIPGDYTYYQQIPENPENFTICERINLLSSYSGSKDAWLENGVITSDQKDYYIVDNIGMTSKEEIRGDLVDLYTGKVIAAGAVIPKGSVFTFYRTDGQSYVDFKLEDGRVIRLIATDYNKVEDRNVEELFDGVRFAG
;
A
#
# COMPACT_ATOMS: atom_id res chain seq x y z
N MET A 1 -13.36 -4.10 30.60
CA MET A 1 -14.03 -2.79 30.71
C MET A 1 -13.89 -2.21 29.32
N ILE A 2 -14.99 -2.16 28.58
CA ILE A 2 -15.06 -2.35 27.13
C ILE A 2 -15.61 -1.07 26.49
N MET A 3 -14.92 -0.50 25.51
CA MET A 3 -15.40 0.51 24.53
C MET A 3 -14.55 0.35 23.27
N LYS A 4 -14.99 0.57 22.03
CA LYS A 4 -16.31 0.69 21.36
C LYS A 4 -15.98 0.51 19.86
N LYS A 5 -16.71 -0.33 19.13
CA LYS A 5 -16.53 -0.55 17.68
C LYS A 5 -17.27 0.51 16.85
N TYR A 6 -16.64 1.02 15.80
CA TYR A 6 -17.26 1.79 14.71
C TYR A 6 -17.82 0.86 13.60
N ALA A 7 -18.60 1.46 12.68
CA ALA A 7 -19.29 0.90 11.50
C ALA A 7 -20.73 0.30 11.68
N ILE A 8 -21.71 1.19 11.47
CA ILE A 8 -23.00 1.05 10.77
C ILE A 8 -23.59 -0.38 10.60
N SER A 9 -24.53 -0.79 11.48
CA SER A 9 -25.80 -1.46 11.09
C SER A 9 -26.71 -1.80 12.29
N ARG A 10 -27.89 -1.18 12.27
CA ARG A 10 -29.22 -1.66 12.72
C ARG A 10 -29.53 -1.86 14.22
N LYS A 11 -30.62 -1.16 14.58
CA LYS A 11 -31.82 -1.69 15.27
C LYS A 11 -31.55 -2.62 16.46
N LEU A 12 -31.38 -2.05 17.65
CA LEU A 12 -32.05 -2.57 18.84
C LEU A 12 -31.95 -1.55 19.98
N ASN A 13 -33.04 -0.85 20.29
CA ASN A 13 -33.29 -0.33 21.64
C ASN A 13 -34.78 0.03 21.78
N LEU A 14 -35.62 -0.98 21.68
CA LEU A 14 -36.99 -0.93 22.17
C LEU A 14 -37.22 -2.10 23.13
N LEU A 15 -36.35 -2.33 24.11
CA LEU A 15 -36.61 -3.31 25.16
C LEU A 15 -35.80 -3.11 26.45
N THR A 16 -35.75 -1.89 26.99
CA THR A 16 -35.31 -1.70 28.39
C THR A 16 -36.15 -0.63 29.07
N ALA A 17 -37.46 -0.86 29.07
CA ALA A 17 -38.43 -0.07 29.82
C ALA A 17 -39.28 -0.96 30.73
N VAL A 18 -38.66 -1.76 31.60
CA VAL A 18 -39.30 -2.28 32.82
C VAL A 18 -38.21 -2.54 33.87
N LEU A 19 -38.48 -2.13 35.12
CA LEU A 19 -37.68 -2.30 36.34
C LEU A 19 -36.63 -1.21 36.64
N LEU A 20 -37.10 -0.05 37.09
CA LEU A 20 -37.01 0.33 38.51
C LEU A 20 -37.80 1.61 38.74
N GLY A 21 -38.82 1.51 39.58
CA GLY A 21 -39.68 2.63 39.93
C GLY A 21 -39.01 3.56 40.94
N LEU A 22 -38.99 4.86 40.62
CA LEU A 22 -39.09 5.92 41.61
C LEU A 22 -39.73 7.16 40.96
N SER A 23 -40.79 7.62 41.60
CA SER A 23 -41.69 8.67 41.15
C SER A 23 -41.18 10.08 41.48
N ALA A 24 -41.44 10.99 40.54
CA ALA A 24 -41.81 12.39 40.71
C ALA A 24 -40.73 13.43 41.13
N ALA A 25 -40.28 14.22 40.14
CA ALA A 25 -40.43 15.67 40.13
C ALA A 25 -40.18 16.21 38.70
N LEU A 26 -41.26 16.63 38.02
CA LEU A 26 -41.21 17.34 36.75
C LEU A 26 -40.99 18.84 37.01
N SER A 27 -39.84 19.35 36.58
CA SER A 27 -39.59 20.75 36.22
C SER A 27 -39.09 20.75 34.77
N PRO A 28 -39.51 21.67 33.89
CA PRO A 28 -39.04 21.67 32.51
C PRO A 28 -37.64 22.28 32.48
N LEU A 29 -36.60 21.44 32.59
CA LEU A 29 -35.32 21.78 31.99
C LEU A 29 -35.52 21.56 30.49
N ALA A 30 -35.29 22.61 29.69
CA ALA A 30 -35.27 22.49 28.24
C ALA A 30 -34.40 21.29 27.86
N ALA A 31 -34.99 20.30 27.18
CA ALA A 31 -34.21 19.27 26.55
C ALA A 31 -33.32 19.97 25.52
N ALA A 32 -32.01 20.01 25.77
CA ALA A 32 -31.06 20.25 24.69
C ALA A 32 -31.37 19.20 23.62
N ALA A 33 -31.64 19.65 22.38
CA ALA A 33 -31.79 18.72 21.28
C ALA A 33 -30.47 17.94 21.19
N ALA A 34 -30.56 16.60 21.18
CA ALA A 34 -29.39 15.80 20.90
C ALA A 34 -28.94 16.08 19.46
N VAL A 35 -27.62 16.14 19.23
CA VAL A 35 -27.06 16.19 17.87
C VAL A 35 -27.67 15.03 17.06
N PRO A 36 -28.13 15.28 15.82
CA PRO A 36 -28.65 14.23 14.95
C PRO A 36 -27.64 13.09 14.75
N ASP A 37 -28.13 11.91 14.36
CA ASP A 37 -27.23 10.86 13.85
C ASP A 37 -26.60 11.30 12.51
N ASP A 38 -25.57 10.59 12.04
CA ASP A 38 -24.80 10.98 10.84
C ASP A 38 -25.70 11.29 9.65
N ASN A 39 -26.78 10.51 9.46
CA ASN A 39 -27.77 10.78 8.42
C ASN A 39 -28.48 12.12 8.61
N GLY A 40 -28.95 12.40 9.82
CA GLY A 40 -29.56 13.68 10.13
C GLY A 40 -28.57 14.85 10.03
N GLN A 41 -27.29 14.63 10.30
CA GLN A 41 -26.23 15.63 10.12
C GLN A 41 -25.97 15.90 8.63
N LEU A 42 -25.87 14.86 7.79
CA LEU A 42 -25.74 15.00 6.34
C LEU A 42 -26.94 15.73 5.71
N GLU A 43 -28.17 15.41 6.15
CA GLU A 43 -29.38 16.14 5.73
C GLU A 43 -29.33 17.61 6.14
N LEU A 44 -28.83 17.90 7.34
CA LEU A 44 -28.63 19.27 7.83
C LEU A 44 -27.61 20.01 6.96
N ILE A 45 -26.42 19.44 6.74
CA ILE A 45 -25.35 20.03 5.90
C ILE A 45 -25.88 20.31 4.49
N ALA A 46 -26.58 19.34 3.89
CA ALA A 46 -27.19 19.47 2.57
C ALA A 46 -28.24 20.60 2.53
N SER A 47 -29.05 20.76 3.59
CA SER A 47 -30.04 21.84 3.69
C SER A 47 -29.42 23.23 3.80
N LYS A 48 -28.14 23.29 4.21
CA LYS A 48 -27.35 24.51 4.40
C LYS A 48 -26.33 24.75 3.28
N LYS A 49 -26.47 24.10 2.11
CA LYS A 49 -25.56 24.26 0.96
C LYS A 49 -25.16 25.71 0.69
N ASP A 50 -26.12 26.63 0.69
CA ASP A 50 -25.89 28.05 0.39
C ASP A 50 -25.00 28.78 1.41
N GLU A 51 -24.74 28.18 2.59
CA GLU A 51 -23.86 28.74 3.64
C GLU A 51 -22.39 28.38 3.43
N TRP A 52 -22.10 27.21 2.84
CA TRP A 52 -20.73 26.69 2.72
C TRP A 52 -20.25 26.50 1.27
N ALA A 53 -21.14 26.24 0.31
CA ALA A 53 -20.78 25.98 -1.09
C ALA A 53 -20.58 27.28 -1.89
N MET A 54 -19.59 27.28 -2.78
CA MET A 54 -19.33 28.36 -3.73
C MET A 54 -19.31 27.83 -5.16
N GLU A 55 -19.94 28.58 -6.07
CA GLU A 55 -19.86 28.31 -7.50
C GLU A 55 -18.45 28.53 -8.02
N ASP A 56 -17.98 27.63 -8.89
CA ASP A 56 -16.72 27.80 -9.61
C ASP A 56 -16.74 29.13 -10.38
N SER A 57 -15.65 29.88 -10.31
CA SER A 57 -15.59 31.23 -10.88
C SER A 57 -14.25 31.52 -11.52
N GLY A 58 -14.26 31.83 -12.82
CA GLY A 58 -13.03 32.14 -13.55
C GLY A 58 -12.06 30.95 -13.56
N SER A 59 -10.90 31.12 -12.91
CA SER A 59 -9.87 30.09 -12.71
C SER A 59 -9.95 29.38 -11.37
N THR A 60 -10.83 29.81 -10.46
CA THR A 60 -10.96 29.23 -9.12
C THR A 60 -11.96 28.08 -9.15
N VAL A 61 -11.50 26.90 -8.78
CA VAL A 61 -12.29 25.67 -8.70
C VAL A 61 -12.37 25.25 -7.23
N TYR A 62 -13.59 25.03 -6.75
CA TYR A 62 -13.80 24.60 -5.37
C TYR A 62 -13.94 23.08 -5.26
N ARG A 63 -13.41 22.56 -4.16
CA ARG A 63 -13.48 21.16 -3.75
C ARG A 63 -14.05 21.07 -2.34
N TYR A 64 -14.77 19.99 -2.08
CA TYR A 64 -15.47 19.77 -0.83
C TYR A 64 -15.19 18.39 -0.28
N MET A 65 -15.14 18.27 1.04
CA MET A 65 -14.94 17.02 1.77
C MET A 65 -15.84 17.01 3.02
N ILE A 66 -16.34 15.83 3.41
CA ILE A 66 -17.09 15.64 4.66
C ILE A 66 -16.28 14.74 5.60
N SER A 67 -16.09 15.14 6.85
CA SER A 67 -15.26 14.39 7.82
C SER A 67 -15.72 14.61 9.26
N ASP A 68 -15.15 13.88 10.22
CA ASP A 68 -15.20 14.16 11.67
C ASP A 68 -13.75 14.37 12.15
N LEU A 69 -13.21 15.57 11.91
CA LEU A 69 -11.77 15.87 12.03
C LEU A 69 -11.29 15.91 13.48
N ASP A 70 -12.15 16.22 14.44
CA ASP A 70 -11.79 16.24 15.86
C ASP A 70 -12.36 15.04 16.64
N GLY A 71 -13.02 14.10 15.95
CA GLY A 71 -13.56 12.87 16.52
C GLY A 71 -14.73 13.10 17.49
N ASN A 72 -15.33 14.29 17.50
CA ASN A 72 -16.36 14.65 18.46
C ASN A 72 -17.77 14.16 18.06
N SER A 73 -17.89 13.41 16.97
CA SER A 73 -19.13 12.91 16.37
C SER A 73 -20.04 13.99 15.78
N ARG A 74 -19.49 15.15 15.43
CA ARG A 74 -20.16 16.19 14.64
C ARG A 74 -19.42 16.36 13.33
N LEU A 75 -20.15 16.23 12.22
CA LEU A 75 -19.53 16.28 10.91
C LEU A 75 -19.11 17.70 10.53
N GLU A 76 -17.92 17.84 9.95
CA GLU A 76 -17.48 19.02 9.22
C GLU A 76 -17.70 18.88 7.71
N VAL A 77 -17.95 20.02 7.07
CA VAL A 77 -17.73 20.22 5.63
C VAL A 77 -16.54 21.15 5.43
N THR A 78 -15.52 20.65 4.76
CA THR A 78 -14.35 21.42 4.35
C THR A 78 -14.52 21.87 2.91
N ARG A 79 -14.47 23.18 2.66
CA ARG A 79 -14.37 23.77 1.32
C ARG A 79 -12.92 24.21 1.11
N ALA A 80 -12.30 23.76 0.04
CA ALA A 80 -10.95 24.17 -0.35
C ALA A 80 -10.90 24.62 -1.82
N SER A 81 -9.91 25.44 -2.15
CA SER A 81 -9.54 25.78 -3.53
C SER A 81 -8.04 26.02 -3.60
N MET A 82 -7.45 25.77 -4.77
CA MET A 82 -6.04 26.02 -5.03
C MET A 82 -5.91 27.00 -6.20
N ASP A 83 -5.05 28.01 -6.06
CA ASP A 83 -4.70 28.91 -7.15
C ASP A 83 -3.82 28.16 -8.17
N PRO A 84 -4.22 28.04 -9.45
CA PRO A 84 -3.47 27.26 -10.42
C PRO A 84 -2.13 27.88 -10.83
N ASP A 85 -1.92 29.17 -10.59
CA ASP A 85 -0.70 29.90 -10.95
C ASP A 85 0.30 29.92 -9.79
N THR A 86 -0.16 30.12 -8.55
CA THR A 86 0.71 30.20 -7.36
C THR A 86 0.82 28.89 -6.58
N LEU A 87 -0.14 27.97 -6.77
CA LEU A 87 -0.36 26.77 -5.95
C LEU A 87 -0.79 27.08 -4.51
N ASP A 88 -1.17 28.32 -4.19
CA ASP A 88 -1.63 28.66 -2.85
C ASP A 88 -3.00 28.03 -2.59
N THR A 89 -3.11 27.29 -1.49
CA THR A 89 -4.38 26.71 -1.02
C THR A 89 -5.13 27.68 -0.10
N ASP A 90 -6.45 27.77 -0.31
CA ASP A 90 -7.38 28.44 0.60
C ASP A 90 -8.45 27.43 1.05
N PHE A 91 -8.78 27.41 2.35
CA PHE A 91 -9.80 26.51 2.86
C PHE A 91 -10.60 27.06 4.04
N HIS A 92 -11.85 26.59 4.14
CA HIS A 92 -12.80 26.90 5.19
C HIS A 92 -13.45 25.61 5.70
N ILE A 93 -13.58 25.47 7.01
CA ILE A 93 -14.19 24.29 7.65
C ILE A 93 -15.45 24.74 8.38
N TYR A 94 -16.57 24.04 8.17
CA TYR A 94 -17.84 24.30 8.83
C TYR A 94 -18.31 23.04 9.55
N GLU A 95 -18.53 23.13 10.86
CA GLU A 95 -18.93 22.01 11.70
C GLU A 95 -20.41 22.09 12.06
N VAL A 96 -21.10 20.94 12.18
CA VAL A 96 -22.41 20.87 12.83
C VAL A 96 -22.30 21.38 14.26
N ASN A 97 -23.10 22.38 14.62
CA ASN A 97 -23.01 23.01 15.94
C ASN A 97 -23.48 22.09 17.08
N GLU A 98 -23.07 22.40 18.33
CA GLU A 98 -23.47 21.66 19.54
C GLU A 98 -24.99 21.43 19.68
N ALA A 99 -25.80 22.34 19.13
CA ALA A 99 -27.26 22.25 19.18
C ALA A 99 -27.86 21.33 18.11
N GLY A 100 -27.05 20.82 17.17
CA GLY A 100 -27.47 19.94 16.09
C GLY A 100 -28.47 20.57 15.12
N SER A 101 -28.43 21.90 14.95
CA SER A 101 -29.48 22.65 14.24
C SER A 101 -28.96 23.60 13.14
N GLY A 102 -27.64 23.70 12.99
CA GLY A 102 -26.99 24.51 11.97
C GLY A 102 -25.50 24.23 11.92
N LEU A 103 -24.79 25.03 11.12
CA LEU A 103 -23.34 24.96 10.96
C LEU A 103 -22.68 26.16 11.66
N SER A 104 -21.47 25.93 12.15
CA SER A 104 -20.55 26.94 12.67
C SER A 104 -19.26 26.88 11.87
N GLU A 105 -18.80 28.01 11.33
CA GLU A 105 -17.49 28.07 10.69
C GLU A 105 -16.39 27.98 11.76
N CYS A 106 -15.44 27.08 11.56
CA CYS A 106 -14.27 26.92 12.43
C CYS A 106 -13.33 28.12 12.27
N ALA A 107 -12.82 28.62 13.37
CA ALA A 107 -11.92 29.76 13.37
C ALA A 107 -10.52 29.34 12.90
N VAL A 108 -10.00 30.01 11.87
CA VAL A 108 -8.59 29.95 11.48
C VAL A 108 -7.91 31.23 11.99
N PRO A 109 -6.92 31.16 12.89
CA PRO A 109 -6.20 32.34 13.36
C PRO A 109 -5.59 33.12 12.20
N ALA A 110 -5.64 34.46 12.29
CA ALA A 110 -5.00 35.32 11.31
C ALA A 110 -3.50 35.00 11.21
N ASP A 111 -2.98 34.99 9.98
CA ASP A 111 -1.59 34.63 9.63
C ASP A 111 -1.24 33.12 9.77
N SER A 112 -2.22 32.25 10.01
CA SER A 112 -1.99 30.79 9.93
C SER A 112 -1.69 30.39 8.49
N PRO A 113 -0.60 29.64 8.23
CA PRO A 113 -0.36 29.05 6.92
C PRO A 113 -1.48 28.04 6.60
N LEU A 114 -1.88 27.98 5.33
CA LEU A 114 -2.90 27.06 4.84
C LEU A 114 -2.19 26.02 3.97
N PRO A 115 -1.84 24.84 4.51
CA PRO A 115 -1.15 23.83 3.74
C PRO A 115 -2.03 23.28 2.62
N ASP A 116 -1.43 22.59 1.66
CA ASP A 116 -2.14 21.94 0.57
C ASP A 116 -2.93 20.72 1.08
N ILE A 117 -4.18 20.96 1.47
CA ILE A 117 -5.06 19.91 2.01
C ILE A 117 -5.78 19.09 0.93
N ILE A 118 -5.78 19.54 -0.33
CA ILE A 118 -6.46 18.84 -1.44
C ILE A 118 -5.56 17.68 -1.92
N VAL A 119 -5.57 16.61 -1.14
CA VAL A 119 -4.86 15.34 -1.37
C VAL A 119 -5.83 14.18 -1.18
N ASP A 120 -5.50 12.99 -1.71
CA ASP A 120 -6.38 11.82 -1.60
C ASP A 120 -6.36 11.18 -0.20
N SER A 121 -5.29 11.44 0.57
CA SER A 121 -5.11 10.90 1.91
C SER A 121 -4.12 11.73 2.73
N VAL A 122 -4.22 11.59 4.06
CA VAL A 122 -3.33 12.26 5.01
C VAL A 122 -2.98 11.34 6.18
N GLY A 123 -1.73 11.44 6.66
CA GLY A 123 -1.33 10.80 7.92
C GLY A 123 -1.99 11.48 9.11
N VAL A 124 -2.60 10.68 9.99
CA VAL A 124 -3.28 11.15 11.20
C VAL A 124 -2.57 10.61 12.43
N PHE A 125 -2.36 11.45 13.43
CA PHE A 125 -1.70 11.05 14.66
C PHE A 125 -2.56 11.48 15.85
N HIS A 126 -3.10 10.51 16.59
CA HIS A 126 -3.95 10.75 17.75
C HIS A 126 -3.11 10.87 19.03
N ASP A 127 -3.26 12.01 19.70
CA ASP A 127 -2.79 12.23 21.06
C ASP A 127 -3.86 11.75 22.05
N GLU A 128 -3.74 10.52 22.54
CA GLU A 128 -4.68 9.95 23.51
C GLU A 128 -4.72 10.74 24.84
N GLU A 129 -3.64 11.43 25.23
CA GLU A 129 -3.60 12.16 26.50
C GLU A 129 -4.50 13.40 26.44
N ASN A 130 -4.52 14.07 25.28
CA ASN A 130 -5.26 15.31 25.06
C ASN A 130 -6.54 15.12 24.23
N ASP A 131 -6.77 13.92 23.67
CA ASP A 131 -7.84 13.61 22.73
C ASP A 131 -7.83 14.55 21.52
N LEU A 132 -6.65 14.69 20.91
CA LEU A 132 -6.39 15.62 19.80
C LEU A 132 -5.81 14.90 18.59
N TYR A 133 -6.35 15.19 17.41
CA TYR A 133 -5.87 14.64 16.15
C TYR A 133 -4.95 15.61 15.42
N HIS A 134 -3.80 15.10 15.00
CA HIS A 134 -2.80 15.80 14.20
C HIS A 134 -2.78 15.27 12.77
N TYR A 135 -3.09 16.12 11.81
CA TYR A 135 -3.08 15.82 10.38
C TYR A 135 -1.83 16.40 9.73
N LEU A 136 -0.99 15.56 9.13
CA LEU A 136 0.28 16.02 8.54
C LEU A 136 0.14 16.29 7.04
N PHE A 137 0.10 17.57 6.66
CA PHE A 137 -0.01 18.02 5.27
C PHE A 137 1.30 18.64 4.77
N THR A 138 1.64 18.38 3.52
CA THR A 138 2.76 19.04 2.84
C THR A 138 2.24 20.18 2.00
N ASP A 139 2.85 21.35 2.14
CA ASP A 139 2.61 22.57 1.36
C ASP A 139 3.70 22.74 0.29
N TYR A 140 3.29 22.84 -0.97
CA TYR A 140 4.20 22.86 -2.12
C TYR A 140 4.37 24.26 -2.70
N ALA A 141 5.51 24.89 -2.40
CA ALA A 141 5.83 26.22 -2.90
C ALA A 141 6.86 26.20 -4.05
N ARG A 142 6.47 26.68 -5.23
CA ARG A 142 7.42 26.97 -6.32
C ARG A 142 8.12 28.30 -6.04
N THR A 143 9.36 28.20 -5.58
CA THR A 143 10.21 29.37 -5.42
C THR A 143 10.94 29.61 -6.75
N GLY A 144 10.78 30.79 -7.36
CA GLY A 144 11.36 31.08 -8.67
C GLY A 144 12.86 30.72 -8.76
N GLU A 145 13.38 30.55 -9.99
CA GLU A 145 14.75 30.04 -10.29
C GLU A 145 14.92 28.51 -10.29
N GLY A 146 13.84 27.77 -10.57
CA GLY A 146 13.91 26.30 -10.67
C GLY A 146 14.07 25.62 -9.31
N ARG A 147 13.49 26.19 -8.25
CA ARG A 147 13.51 25.63 -6.90
C ARG A 147 12.10 25.27 -6.44
N GLN A 148 12.00 24.24 -5.62
CA GLN A 148 10.78 23.79 -4.99
C GLN A 148 11.02 23.64 -3.51
N THR A 149 10.11 24.16 -2.69
CA THR A 149 10.13 23.99 -1.25
C THR A 149 8.89 23.23 -0.81
N ASP A 150 9.10 22.13 -0.12
CA ASP A 150 8.06 21.29 0.47
C ASP A 150 8.09 21.53 1.98
N SER A 151 7.01 22.09 2.53
CA SER A 151 6.90 22.41 3.97
C SER A 151 5.89 21.51 4.64
N LEU A 152 6.30 20.77 5.67
CA LEU A 152 5.43 19.85 6.40
C LEU A 152 4.75 20.57 7.57
N TYR A 153 3.43 20.55 7.58
CA TYR A 153 2.60 21.16 8.62
C TYR A 153 1.79 20.10 9.37
N SER A 154 1.68 20.26 10.70
CA SER A 154 0.62 19.63 11.47
C SER A 154 -0.58 20.56 11.56
N LEU A 155 -1.74 20.08 11.09
CA LEU A 155 -3.05 20.71 11.26
C LEU A 155 -3.79 19.99 12.39
N THR A 156 -4.44 20.76 13.26
CA THR A 156 -5.29 20.25 14.35
C THR A 156 -6.61 21.02 14.34
N LEU A 157 -7.71 20.35 14.71
CA LEU A 157 -8.99 20.98 14.99
C LEU A 157 -9.36 20.71 16.44
N GLU A 158 -9.55 21.75 17.24
CA GLU A 158 -9.97 21.61 18.63
C GLU A 158 -10.96 22.74 18.96
N ASN A 159 -12.12 22.38 19.51
CA ASN A 159 -13.13 23.34 19.97
C ASN A 159 -13.51 24.38 18.87
N GLY A 160 -13.65 23.93 17.62
CA GLY A 160 -13.97 24.77 16.48
C GLY A 160 -12.87 25.76 16.08
N THR A 161 -11.62 25.52 16.48
CA THR A 161 -10.46 26.32 16.07
C THR A 161 -9.44 25.44 15.35
N VAL A 162 -9.07 25.83 14.13
CA VAL A 162 -8.00 25.19 13.36
C VAL A 162 -6.68 25.78 13.79
N SER A 163 -5.68 24.93 14.08
CA SER A 163 -4.31 25.36 14.32
C SER A 163 -3.34 24.62 13.39
N THR A 164 -2.43 25.37 12.78
CA THR A 164 -1.39 24.85 11.88
C THR A 164 0.00 25.13 12.43
N ARG A 165 0.88 24.14 12.43
CA ARG A 165 2.27 24.25 12.92
C ARG A 165 3.23 23.71 11.87
N LEU A 166 4.19 24.54 11.44
CA LEU A 166 5.34 24.08 10.65
C LEU A 166 6.18 23.12 11.49
N LEU A 167 6.53 21.97 10.93
CA LEU A 167 7.42 20.98 11.55
C LEU A 167 8.83 21.09 10.98
N CYS A 168 8.95 21.10 9.66
CA CYS A 168 10.21 21.20 8.92
C CYS A 168 9.94 21.50 7.44
N SER A 169 10.99 21.83 6.68
CA SER A 169 10.89 21.99 5.23
C SER A 169 12.12 21.45 4.48
N MET A 170 11.89 20.99 3.26
CA MET A 170 12.92 20.56 2.31
C MET A 170 12.87 21.49 1.10
N THR A 171 14.02 21.94 0.60
CA THR A 171 14.12 22.70 -0.64
C THR A 171 15.04 21.99 -1.63
N ALA A 172 14.51 21.68 -2.81
CA ALA A 172 15.24 21.11 -3.94
C ALA A 172 15.45 22.14 -5.05
N ALA A 173 16.63 22.16 -5.66
CA ALA A 173 16.96 23.01 -6.81
C ALA A 173 17.23 22.16 -8.06
N TYR A 174 16.64 22.54 -9.18
CA TYR A 174 16.69 21.78 -10.44
C TYR A 174 17.45 22.52 -11.54
N ASN A 175 18.11 21.77 -12.41
CA ASN A 175 18.72 22.31 -13.63
C ASN A 175 17.70 22.41 -14.80
N GLU A 176 18.11 22.93 -15.95
CA GLU A 176 17.25 23.04 -17.15
C GLU A 176 16.78 21.70 -17.72
N ALA A 177 17.44 20.59 -17.37
CA ALA A 177 17.04 19.23 -17.75
C ALA A 177 16.08 18.58 -16.76
N GLY A 178 15.82 19.22 -15.61
CA GLY A 178 14.97 18.70 -14.53
C GLY A 178 15.73 17.91 -13.46
N ASP A 179 17.06 17.80 -13.54
CA ASP A 179 17.83 17.05 -12.53
C ASP A 179 18.01 17.88 -11.26
N THR A 180 17.84 17.24 -10.11
CA THR A 180 18.14 17.82 -8.79
C THR A 180 19.63 18.09 -8.65
N THR A 181 19.99 19.33 -8.31
CA THR A 181 21.36 19.82 -8.17
C THR A 181 21.77 20.10 -6.72
N GLU A 182 20.80 20.44 -5.88
CA GLU A 182 21.00 20.78 -4.47
C GLU A 182 19.74 20.47 -3.69
N ILE A 183 19.91 19.91 -2.49
CA ILE A 183 18.83 19.71 -1.51
C ILE A 183 19.29 20.35 -0.20
N SER A 184 18.41 21.09 0.46
CA SER A 184 18.65 21.68 1.78
C SER A 184 17.43 21.53 2.68
N TYR A 185 17.64 21.36 3.97
CA TYR A 185 16.59 21.13 4.96
C TYR A 185 16.56 22.24 6.01
N GLN A 186 15.38 22.57 6.52
CA GLN A 186 15.19 23.55 7.59
C GLN A 186 14.24 23.05 8.69
N ASP A 187 14.47 23.51 9.92
CA ASP A 187 13.58 23.29 11.06
C ASP A 187 12.38 24.26 11.08
N ASP A 188 11.51 24.14 12.09
CA ASP A 188 10.34 25.00 12.29
C ASP A 188 10.66 26.50 12.54
N GLN A 189 11.94 26.84 12.70
CA GLN A 189 12.45 28.20 12.89
C GLN A 189 13.20 28.74 11.67
N GLY A 190 13.32 27.94 10.59
CA GLY A 190 14.05 28.29 9.38
C GLY A 190 15.58 28.15 9.51
N ASN A 191 16.08 27.47 10.54
CA ASN A 191 17.50 27.16 10.64
C ASN A 191 17.84 26.00 9.71
N THR A 192 18.96 26.10 8.98
CA THR A 192 19.45 24.98 8.18
C THR A 192 19.86 23.81 9.07
N ILE A 193 19.33 22.64 8.77
CA ILE A 193 19.61 21.37 9.46
C ILE A 193 20.13 20.33 8.48
N THR A 194 20.68 19.26 9.01
CA THR A 194 21.06 18.07 8.22
C THR A 194 19.81 17.25 7.84
N GLU A 195 19.94 16.41 6.82
CA GLU A 195 18.90 15.44 6.44
C GLU A 195 18.52 14.50 7.60
N GLU A 196 19.52 14.09 8.39
CA GLU A 196 19.31 13.23 9.56
C GLU A 196 18.46 13.93 10.63
N GLU A 197 18.75 15.20 10.90
CA GLU A 197 17.94 16.03 11.81
C GLU A 197 16.53 16.27 11.26
N TYR A 198 16.39 16.54 9.96
CA TYR A 198 15.10 16.71 9.29
C TYR A 198 14.20 15.48 9.45
N ASN A 199 14.73 14.29 9.14
CA ASN A 199 14.00 13.03 9.29
C ASN A 199 13.67 12.70 10.76
N SER A 200 14.53 13.14 11.70
CA SER A 200 14.31 12.95 13.13
C SER A 200 13.25 13.87 13.73
N LEU A 201 13.00 15.05 13.14
CA LEU A 201 12.00 16.00 13.65
C LEU A 201 10.58 15.43 13.57
N ILE A 202 10.24 14.80 12.45
CA ILE A 202 8.93 14.17 12.22
C ILE A 202 8.75 13.04 13.23
N SER A 203 9.71 12.12 13.28
CA SER A 203 9.73 11.00 14.22
C SER A 203 9.61 11.46 15.67
N SER A 204 10.32 12.53 16.05
CA SER A 204 10.24 13.08 17.41
C SER A 204 8.87 13.66 17.72
N TYR A 205 8.24 14.32 16.74
CA TYR A 205 6.92 14.90 16.87
C TYR A 205 5.83 13.82 17.02
N THR A 206 5.94 12.72 16.26
CA THR A 206 4.94 11.66 16.21
C THR A 206 5.19 10.50 17.17
N SER A 207 6.38 10.41 17.79
CA SER A 207 6.82 9.24 18.60
C SER A 207 5.91 8.82 19.75
N SER A 208 5.12 9.75 20.30
CA SER A 208 4.18 9.48 21.40
C SER A 208 2.72 9.41 20.96
N LEU A 209 2.46 9.53 19.66
CA LEU A 209 1.11 9.61 19.09
C LEU A 209 0.76 8.29 18.41
N ILE A 210 -0.54 7.96 18.39
CA ILE A 210 -1.03 6.78 17.67
C ILE A 210 -1.19 7.16 16.20
N ALA A 211 -0.37 6.56 15.34
CA ALA A 211 -0.44 6.79 13.90
C ALA A 211 -1.62 6.07 13.25
N GLY A 212 -2.23 6.74 12.28
CA GLY A 212 -3.30 6.27 11.42
C GLY A 212 -3.28 7.07 10.11
N TYR A 213 -4.33 6.93 9.33
CA TYR A 213 -4.51 7.66 8.08
C TYR A 213 -5.99 7.97 7.87
N LEU A 214 -6.25 9.00 7.08
CA LEU A 214 -7.59 9.40 6.68
C LEU A 214 -7.63 9.53 5.16
N GLU A 215 -8.51 8.77 4.51
CA GLU A 215 -8.83 8.95 3.09
C GLU A 215 -9.74 10.17 2.95
N LEU A 216 -9.38 11.08 2.04
CA LEU A 216 -10.07 12.34 1.84
C LEU A 216 -10.88 12.27 0.53
N ASN A 217 -12.19 12.09 0.68
CA ASN A 217 -13.10 11.95 -0.45
C ASN A 217 -13.58 13.32 -0.94
N TRP A 218 -12.90 13.86 -1.97
CA TRP A 218 -13.20 15.17 -2.54
C TRP A 218 -14.27 15.11 -3.64
N PHE A 219 -15.23 16.04 -3.60
CA PHE A 219 -16.22 16.26 -4.66
C PHE A 219 -16.26 17.71 -5.13
N GLY A 220 -16.83 17.95 -6.31
CA GLY A 220 -16.90 19.28 -6.94
C GLY A 220 -18.25 19.97 -6.76
N TYR A 221 -18.31 21.27 -7.08
CA TYR A 221 -19.57 22.02 -7.03
C TYR A 221 -20.61 21.47 -8.01
N ASP A 222 -20.17 20.94 -9.15
CA ASP A 222 -21.04 20.32 -10.17
C ASP A 222 -21.83 19.11 -9.64
N ASP A 223 -21.27 18.39 -8.67
CA ASP A 223 -21.94 17.23 -8.05
C ASP A 223 -23.11 17.69 -7.15
N LEU A 224 -23.12 18.98 -6.78
CA LEU A 224 -24.18 19.64 -6.04
C LEU A 224 -25.23 20.29 -6.95
N ASN A 225 -25.25 20.03 -8.26
CA ASN A 225 -26.15 20.67 -9.23
C ASN A 225 -27.59 20.11 -9.18
N SER A 226 -28.17 20.14 -7.98
CA SER A 226 -29.56 19.82 -7.68
C SER A 226 -30.10 20.81 -6.65
N SER A 227 -31.39 21.11 -6.75
CA SER A 227 -32.12 21.83 -5.69
C SER A 227 -32.82 20.88 -4.70
N ASP A 228 -32.74 19.58 -4.95
CA ASP A 228 -33.29 18.55 -4.08
C ASP A 228 -32.26 18.17 -3.02
N THR A 229 -32.55 18.52 -1.76
CA THR A 229 -31.72 18.21 -0.60
C THR A 229 -31.44 16.71 -0.47
N ALA A 230 -32.36 15.82 -0.87
CA ALA A 230 -32.14 14.38 -0.80
C ALA A 230 -31.05 13.91 -1.77
N VAL A 231 -30.95 14.52 -2.96
CA VAL A 231 -29.90 14.22 -3.93
C VAL A 231 -28.55 14.71 -3.40
N ILE A 232 -28.50 15.92 -2.85
CA ILE A 232 -27.27 16.46 -2.24
C ILE A 232 -26.84 15.57 -1.07
N THR A 233 -27.77 15.19 -0.19
CA THR A 233 -27.48 14.31 0.96
C THR A 233 -26.85 12.99 0.53
N GLN A 234 -27.27 12.44 -0.62
CA GLN A 234 -26.65 11.23 -1.16
C GLN A 234 -25.21 11.47 -1.63
N VAL A 235 -24.94 12.58 -2.32
CA VAL A 235 -23.56 12.97 -2.68
C VAL A 235 -22.69 13.11 -1.44
N LEU A 236 -23.18 13.81 -0.41
CA LEU A 236 -22.45 13.98 0.84
C LEU A 236 -22.16 12.65 1.55
N ARG A 237 -23.11 11.72 1.51
CA ARG A 237 -22.95 10.37 2.08
C ARG A 237 -21.85 9.59 1.39
N ASP A 238 -21.80 9.66 0.08
CA ASP A 238 -20.81 8.94 -0.74
C ASP A 238 -19.42 9.58 -0.60
N ALA A 239 -19.35 10.83 -0.16
CA ALA A 239 -18.13 11.60 0.04
C ALA A 239 -17.71 11.78 1.52
N VAL A 240 -18.30 11.03 2.46
CA VAL A 240 -17.78 11.01 3.84
C VAL A 240 -16.38 10.39 3.79
N SER A 241 -15.38 11.14 4.21
CA SER A 241 -14.01 10.69 4.44
C SER A 241 -14.04 9.57 5.46
N GLN A 242 -13.43 8.45 5.11
CA GLN A 242 -13.36 7.27 5.97
C GLN A 242 -11.93 7.15 6.44
N GLY A 243 -11.76 6.97 7.74
CA GLY A 243 -10.46 6.87 8.38
C GLY A 243 -10.41 5.63 9.27
N GLU A 244 -9.27 4.95 9.17
CA GLU A 244 -8.71 3.98 10.11
C GLU A 244 -8.50 4.51 11.52
N GLY A 245 -9.52 5.03 12.20
CA GLY A 245 -9.43 5.41 13.62
C GLY A 245 -9.97 4.29 14.50
N ASP A 246 -9.08 3.57 15.20
CA ASP A 246 -9.33 2.44 16.11
C ASP A 246 -9.57 1.04 15.46
N THR A 247 -9.33 0.87 14.16
CA THR A 247 -9.16 -0.47 13.56
C THR A 247 -7.84 -0.55 12.81
N VAL A 248 -7.22 -1.72 12.86
CA VAL A 248 -5.83 -1.94 12.45
C VAL A 248 -5.73 -2.19 10.93
N SER A 249 -6.34 -1.37 10.07
CA SER A 249 -6.21 -1.48 8.60
C SER A 249 -5.50 -0.29 7.94
N GLY A 250 -4.81 0.57 8.69
CA GLY A 250 -3.79 1.39 8.05
C GLY A 250 -2.71 0.49 7.47
N THR A 251 -2.65 0.38 6.16
CA THR A 251 -1.68 -0.44 5.43
C THR A 251 -0.52 0.42 4.96
N LEU A 252 0.66 -0.18 4.88
CA LEU A 252 1.84 0.48 4.31
C LEU A 252 1.93 0.11 2.83
N GLY A 253 1.92 1.09 1.95
CA GLY A 253 2.16 0.86 0.52
C GLY A 253 3.63 0.53 0.26
N LEU A 254 3.88 -0.62 -0.36
CA LEU A 254 5.22 -1.11 -0.65
C LEU A 254 5.39 -1.39 -2.15
N GLU A 255 6.55 -1.05 -2.66
CA GLU A 255 6.92 -1.26 -4.06
C GLU A 255 8.13 -2.18 -4.16
N PHE A 256 8.04 -3.15 -5.07
CA PHE A 256 9.05 -4.15 -5.33
C PHE A 256 9.61 -4.02 -6.72
N TRP A 257 10.92 -4.22 -6.87
CA TRP A 257 11.52 -4.41 -8.18
C TRP A 257 12.68 -5.37 -8.14
N THR A 258 12.89 -6.06 -9.25
CA THR A 258 13.93 -7.09 -9.35
C THR A 258 15.09 -6.60 -10.19
N THR A 259 16.29 -6.68 -9.62
CA THR A 259 17.54 -6.43 -10.33
C THR A 259 18.15 -7.76 -10.74
N TYR A 260 18.31 -7.96 -12.04
CA TYR A 260 18.92 -9.14 -12.62
C TYR A 260 20.39 -8.89 -12.96
N PHE A 261 21.28 -9.79 -12.54
CA PHE A 261 22.66 -9.83 -12.96
C PHE A 261 22.96 -11.16 -13.65
N THR A 262 23.44 -11.09 -14.89
CA THR A 262 23.86 -12.27 -15.66
C THR A 262 25.24 -12.06 -16.25
N GLU A 263 26.12 -13.04 -16.09
CA GLU A 263 27.41 -13.09 -16.77
C GLU A 263 27.45 -14.32 -17.68
N VAL A 264 27.83 -14.13 -18.93
CA VAL A 264 27.95 -15.19 -19.93
C VAL A 264 29.38 -15.18 -20.49
N ASP A 265 29.95 -16.35 -20.71
CA ASP A 265 31.21 -16.48 -21.46
C ASP A 265 30.94 -16.28 -22.96
N ASP A 266 31.48 -15.20 -23.53
CA ASP A 266 31.25 -14.79 -24.92
C ASP A 266 31.66 -15.84 -25.97
N GLN A 267 32.58 -16.75 -25.66
CA GLN A 267 33.09 -17.74 -26.61
C GLN A 267 32.22 -18.99 -26.69
N SER A 268 31.71 -19.43 -25.54
CA SER A 268 30.96 -20.66 -25.39
C SER A 268 29.45 -20.46 -25.23
N ASN A 269 29.00 -19.22 -24.99
CA ASN A 269 27.63 -18.87 -24.58
C ASN A 269 27.17 -19.60 -23.31
N VAL A 270 28.12 -19.97 -22.42
CA VAL A 270 27.81 -20.59 -21.13
C VAL A 270 27.54 -19.51 -20.10
N MET A 271 26.42 -19.62 -19.38
CA MET A 271 26.08 -18.72 -18.28
C MET A 271 26.97 -19.01 -17.07
N LEU A 272 27.84 -18.05 -16.71
CA LEU A 272 28.78 -18.16 -15.59
C LEU A 272 28.14 -17.78 -14.26
N VAL A 273 27.32 -16.72 -14.26
CA VAL A 273 26.63 -16.22 -13.08
C VAL A 273 25.20 -15.83 -13.43
N SER A 274 24.27 -16.14 -12.54
CA SER A 274 22.90 -15.64 -12.54
C SER A 274 22.55 -15.22 -11.12
N ALA A 275 22.25 -13.94 -10.91
CA ALA A 275 21.88 -13.41 -9.61
C ALA A 275 20.62 -12.55 -9.72
N VAL A 276 19.75 -12.68 -8.74
CA VAL A 276 18.44 -12.01 -8.67
C VAL A 276 18.35 -11.29 -7.34
N TYR A 277 18.23 -9.97 -7.36
CA TYR A 277 18.04 -9.19 -6.13
C TYR A 277 16.69 -8.51 -6.21
N GLU A 278 15.72 -9.03 -5.47
CA GLU A 278 14.53 -8.26 -5.18
C GLU A 278 14.90 -7.07 -4.30
N ASN A 279 14.21 -5.97 -4.51
CA ASN A 279 14.36 -4.74 -3.76
C ASN A 279 12.97 -4.30 -3.35
N ILE A 280 12.87 -3.70 -2.17
CA ILE A 280 11.62 -3.20 -1.62
C ILE A 280 11.83 -1.76 -1.13
N ARG A 281 10.81 -0.92 -1.32
CA ARG A 281 10.72 0.40 -0.70
C ARG A 281 9.27 0.72 -0.34
N THR A 282 9.09 1.77 0.45
CA THR A 282 7.78 2.42 0.63
C THR A 282 7.39 3.17 -0.66
N ASP A 283 6.11 3.17 -0.99
CA ASP A 283 5.58 4.03 -2.05
C ASP A 283 5.67 5.52 -1.66
N GLU A 284 5.39 6.43 -2.60
CA GLU A 284 5.53 7.87 -2.36
C GLU A 284 4.70 8.37 -1.17
N GLU A 285 3.49 7.83 -1.01
CA GLU A 285 2.57 8.22 0.06
C GLU A 285 3.07 7.72 1.43
N THR A 286 3.42 6.44 1.52
CA THR A 286 3.95 5.82 2.73
C THR A 286 5.29 6.44 3.08
N ALA A 287 6.13 6.80 2.11
CA ALA A 287 7.38 7.49 2.35
C ALA A 287 7.18 8.90 2.92
N ARG A 288 6.14 9.60 2.45
CA ARG A 288 5.74 10.92 2.97
C ARG A 288 5.23 10.82 4.42
N ILE A 289 4.44 9.79 4.75
CA ILE A 289 3.88 9.59 6.09
C ILE A 289 4.91 9.01 7.07
N TYR A 290 5.73 8.06 6.61
CA TYR A 290 6.70 7.29 7.40
C TYR A 290 8.14 7.40 6.84
N PRO A 291 8.77 8.59 6.89
CA PRO A 291 10.11 8.79 6.36
C PRO A 291 11.19 8.02 7.13
N ALA A 292 11.02 7.82 8.44
CA ALA A 292 11.95 7.02 9.25
C ALA A 292 11.93 5.54 8.88
N LEU A 293 10.72 4.98 8.66
CA LEU A 293 10.55 3.64 8.12
C LEU A 293 11.27 3.49 6.78
N THR A 294 11.05 4.45 5.88
CA THR A 294 11.63 4.45 4.53
C THR A 294 13.15 4.37 4.60
N LYS A 295 13.77 5.17 5.47
CA LYS A 295 15.21 5.14 5.69
C LYS A 295 15.68 3.79 6.21
N SER A 296 15.07 3.25 7.26
CA SER A 296 15.47 1.97 7.85
C SER A 296 15.32 0.81 6.87
N LEU A 297 14.24 0.80 6.06
CA LEU A 297 14.02 -0.20 5.03
C LEU A 297 15.08 -0.11 3.92
N GLN A 298 15.43 1.11 3.48
CA GLN A 298 16.52 1.32 2.51
C GLN A 298 17.87 0.86 3.05
N GLU A 299 18.18 1.13 4.32
CA GLU A 299 19.43 0.68 4.95
C GLU A 299 19.52 -0.85 5.03
N PHE A 300 18.40 -1.51 5.40
CA PHE A 300 18.28 -2.97 5.40
C PHE A 300 18.53 -3.53 4.00
N CYS A 301 17.82 -3.04 2.98
CA CYS A 301 17.98 -3.52 1.61
C CYS A 301 19.40 -3.28 1.07
N ALA A 302 19.98 -2.10 1.33
CA ALA A 302 21.32 -1.76 0.85
C ALA A 302 22.42 -2.63 1.47
N ALA A 303 22.23 -3.13 2.70
CA ALA A 303 23.15 -4.06 3.34
C ALA A 303 23.14 -5.45 2.68
N GLU A 304 22.02 -5.82 2.05
CA GLU A 304 21.74 -7.18 1.59
C GLU A 304 21.79 -7.33 0.05
N CYS A 305 21.58 -6.24 -0.69
CA CYS A 305 21.70 -6.23 -2.15
C CYS A 305 23.13 -6.49 -2.62
N GLY A 306 23.26 -7.28 -3.70
CA GLY A 306 24.53 -7.67 -4.32
C GLY A 306 25.43 -6.48 -4.64
N THR A 307 26.28 -6.11 -3.67
CA THR A 307 27.25 -5.05 -3.85
C THR A 307 28.11 -5.32 -5.08
N THR A 308 28.58 -4.26 -5.74
CA THR A 308 29.54 -4.38 -6.86
C THR A 308 30.74 -5.27 -6.48
N GLU A 309 31.16 -5.25 -5.21
CA GLU A 309 32.23 -6.08 -4.68
C GLU A 309 31.86 -7.56 -4.61
N SER A 310 30.70 -7.92 -4.04
CA SER A 310 30.25 -9.32 -3.93
C SER A 310 30.06 -9.95 -5.31
N ILE A 311 29.42 -9.24 -6.24
CA ILE A 311 29.22 -9.68 -7.63
C ILE A 311 30.57 -9.89 -8.33
N SER A 312 31.55 -8.99 -8.13
CA SER A 312 32.88 -9.13 -8.71
C SER A 312 33.61 -10.39 -8.22
N GLY A 313 33.43 -10.75 -6.94
CA GLY A 313 34.00 -11.93 -6.33
C GLY A 313 33.43 -13.21 -6.93
N ILE A 314 32.10 -13.31 -7.01
CA ILE A 314 31.39 -14.46 -7.59
C ILE A 314 31.78 -14.62 -9.06
N ARG A 315 31.78 -13.54 -9.85
CA ARG A 315 32.20 -13.55 -11.26
C ARG A 315 33.60 -14.11 -11.45
N LYS A 316 34.55 -13.65 -10.64
CA LYS A 316 35.94 -14.11 -10.73
C LYS A 316 36.03 -15.61 -10.43
N LYS A 317 35.40 -16.06 -9.35
CA LYS A 317 35.40 -17.47 -8.94
C LYS A 317 34.75 -18.35 -10.00
N ALA A 318 33.58 -17.95 -10.52
CA ALA A 318 32.88 -18.66 -11.59
C ALA A 318 33.75 -18.80 -12.85
N GLY A 319 34.39 -17.71 -13.29
CA GLY A 319 35.27 -17.73 -14.45
C GLY A 319 36.56 -18.55 -14.26
N GLU A 320 37.09 -18.62 -13.04
CA GLU A 320 38.22 -19.51 -12.70
C GLU A 320 37.78 -20.98 -12.73
N THR A 321 36.67 -21.32 -12.09
CA THR A 321 36.12 -22.68 -12.08
C THR A 321 35.73 -23.17 -13.48
N PHE A 322 35.08 -22.33 -14.28
CA PHE A 322 34.72 -22.67 -15.66
C PHE A 322 35.95 -22.98 -16.52
N LYS A 323 37.05 -22.23 -16.36
CA LYS A 323 38.31 -22.50 -17.08
C LYS A 323 38.94 -23.82 -16.66
N GLU A 324 38.81 -24.20 -15.40
CA GLU A 324 39.37 -25.44 -14.87
C GLU A 324 38.54 -26.68 -15.24
N SER A 325 37.21 -26.56 -15.33
CA SER A 325 36.30 -27.69 -15.50
C SER A 325 35.04 -27.30 -16.30
N PRO A 326 35.18 -26.97 -17.60
CA PRO A 326 34.07 -26.44 -18.40
C PRO A 326 32.92 -27.43 -18.60
N ASP A 327 33.22 -28.73 -18.75
CA ASP A 327 32.22 -29.76 -19.07
C ASP A 327 31.31 -30.12 -17.88
N SER A 328 31.71 -29.77 -16.66
CA SER A 328 30.97 -30.03 -15.42
C SER A 328 30.60 -28.76 -14.67
N PHE A 329 30.81 -27.60 -15.29
CA PHE A 329 30.51 -26.32 -14.68
C PHE A 329 28.99 -26.09 -14.65
N LEU A 330 28.50 -25.69 -13.47
CA LEU A 330 27.15 -25.19 -13.29
C LEU A 330 27.25 -23.71 -12.92
N SER A 331 26.31 -22.91 -13.46
CA SER A 331 26.27 -21.47 -13.23
C SER A 331 26.23 -21.15 -11.75
N TYR A 332 26.99 -20.15 -11.30
CA TYR A 332 26.93 -19.68 -9.92
C TYR A 332 25.72 -18.78 -9.72
N GLN A 333 25.12 -18.88 -8.54
CA GLN A 333 23.89 -18.16 -8.18
C GLN A 333 24.02 -17.43 -6.85
N ASP A 334 23.33 -16.30 -6.75
CA ASP A 334 23.16 -15.53 -5.51
C ASP A 334 21.87 -14.72 -5.66
N ASN A 335 20.82 -15.16 -4.99
CA ASN A 335 19.48 -14.62 -5.12
C ASN A 335 18.94 -14.18 -3.76
N VAL A 336 18.28 -13.04 -3.72
CA VAL A 336 17.62 -12.45 -2.54
C VAL A 336 16.17 -12.16 -2.91
N TYR A 337 15.26 -12.67 -2.08
CA TYR A 337 13.81 -12.47 -2.19
C TYR A 337 13.25 -12.00 -0.85
N TYR A 338 12.20 -11.18 -0.87
CA TYR A 338 11.53 -10.67 0.32
C TYR A 338 10.08 -11.15 0.37
N ASN A 339 9.67 -11.58 1.55
CA ASN A 339 8.29 -11.92 1.85
C ASN A 339 7.78 -10.95 2.92
N VAL A 340 6.84 -10.08 2.56
CA VAL A 340 6.17 -9.21 3.53
C VAL A 340 5.20 -10.04 4.35
N ARG A 341 5.48 -10.11 5.64
CA ARG A 341 4.77 -10.94 6.61
C ARG A 341 3.67 -10.17 7.33
N ARG A 342 3.88 -8.86 7.51
CA ARG A 342 2.90 -7.90 8.01
C ARG A 342 3.30 -6.49 7.57
N ALA A 343 2.34 -5.69 7.12
CA ALA A 343 2.57 -4.30 6.71
C ALA A 343 1.37 -3.45 7.09
N ASP A 344 1.38 -2.94 8.32
CA ASP A 344 0.37 -2.03 8.84
C ASP A 344 1.02 -0.86 9.59
N THR A 345 0.24 0.11 10.07
CA THR A 345 0.75 1.30 10.77
C THR A 345 1.49 0.99 12.08
N ARG A 346 1.45 -0.26 12.56
CA ARG A 346 2.09 -0.70 13.79
C ARG A 346 3.35 -1.50 13.53
N VAL A 347 3.38 -2.27 12.45
CA VAL A 347 4.47 -3.20 12.14
C VAL A 347 4.68 -3.33 10.65
N LEU A 348 5.92 -3.15 10.21
CA LEU A 348 6.45 -3.75 8.98
C LEU A 348 7.33 -4.95 9.35
N SER A 349 6.92 -6.16 8.96
CA SER A 349 7.68 -7.39 9.16
C SER A 349 8.03 -8.01 7.81
N ILE A 350 9.32 -8.21 7.54
CA ILE A 350 9.83 -8.75 6.29
C ILE A 350 10.71 -9.96 6.60
N LEU A 351 10.50 -11.04 5.86
CA LEU A 351 11.35 -12.22 5.83
C LEU A 351 12.17 -12.21 4.53
N GLU A 352 13.48 -12.17 4.65
CA GLU A 352 14.42 -12.33 3.54
C GLU A 352 14.75 -13.81 3.35
N GLU A 353 14.64 -14.27 2.11
CA GLU A 353 15.21 -15.53 1.64
C GLU A 353 16.43 -15.26 0.78
N ARG A 354 17.58 -15.82 1.16
CA ARG A 354 18.76 -15.85 0.29
C ARG A 354 19.09 -17.25 -0.14
N THR A 355 19.14 -17.49 -1.45
CA THR A 355 19.63 -18.74 -2.04
C THR A 355 20.90 -18.49 -2.81
N SER A 356 21.90 -19.36 -2.69
CA SER A 356 23.15 -19.20 -3.43
C SER A 356 23.76 -20.53 -3.82
N TYR A 357 24.52 -20.54 -4.92
CA TYR A 357 25.27 -21.70 -5.36
C TYR A 357 26.61 -21.24 -5.92
N SER A 358 27.72 -21.73 -5.36
CA SER A 358 29.06 -21.37 -5.82
C SER A 358 29.97 -22.58 -6.01
N GLY A 359 29.36 -23.69 -6.46
CA GLY A 359 29.97 -25.00 -6.65
C GLY A 359 29.77 -25.94 -5.44
N GLY A 360 29.70 -27.25 -5.69
CA GLY A 360 29.48 -28.27 -4.66
C GLY A 360 28.33 -29.20 -5.00
N ASP A 361 27.87 -29.98 -4.03
CA ASP A 361 26.77 -30.94 -4.22
C ASP A 361 25.37 -30.30 -4.11
N HIS A 362 25.25 -29.15 -3.43
CA HIS A 362 24.00 -28.40 -3.25
C HIS A 362 24.27 -26.90 -3.11
N GLY A 363 23.22 -26.08 -3.21
CA GLY A 363 23.26 -24.65 -2.86
C GLY A 363 23.06 -24.41 -1.36
N ASP A 364 23.23 -23.17 -0.94
CA ASP A 364 22.95 -22.69 0.41
C ASP A 364 21.63 -21.90 0.41
N GLN A 365 20.87 -22.01 1.51
CA GLN A 365 19.65 -21.23 1.76
C GLN A 365 19.75 -20.63 3.16
N VAL A 366 19.47 -19.34 3.28
CA VAL A 366 19.54 -18.59 4.54
C VAL A 366 18.29 -17.73 4.68
N TRP A 367 17.73 -17.70 5.88
CA TRP A 367 16.62 -16.85 6.25
C TRP A 367 17.06 -15.75 7.20
N LYS A 368 16.65 -14.51 6.90
CA LYS A 368 16.80 -13.35 7.79
C LYS A 368 15.47 -12.62 7.90
N SER A 369 15.36 -11.74 8.88
CA SER A 369 14.13 -10.99 9.10
C SER A 369 14.43 -9.61 9.64
N ILE A 370 13.55 -8.67 9.36
CA ILE A 370 13.50 -7.37 10.03
C ILE A 370 12.05 -7.07 10.45
N ASN A 371 11.88 -6.51 11.64
CA ASN A 371 10.60 -6.11 12.19
C ASN A 371 10.71 -4.65 12.60
N LEU A 372 10.02 -3.74 11.93
CA LEU A 372 10.13 -2.30 12.11
C LEU A 372 8.83 -1.72 12.66
N ASP A 373 8.97 -0.77 13.57
CA ASP A 373 7.92 0.17 13.93
C ASP A 373 7.82 1.24 12.83
N PRO A 374 6.70 1.39 12.12
CA PRO A 374 6.55 2.34 11.01
C PRO A 374 6.73 3.80 11.42
N ALA A 375 6.23 4.17 12.61
CA ALA A 375 6.26 5.55 13.08
C ALA A 375 7.69 6.01 13.38
N THR A 376 8.52 5.12 13.92
CA THR A 376 9.88 5.45 14.36
C THR A 376 10.98 4.94 13.44
N GLY A 377 10.66 3.99 12.55
CA GLY A 377 11.63 3.22 11.77
C GLY A 377 12.54 2.32 12.61
N ALA A 378 12.30 2.18 13.92
CA ALA A 378 13.16 1.38 14.79
C ALA A 378 12.85 -0.11 14.69
N GLU A 379 13.87 -0.96 14.87
CA GLU A 379 13.66 -2.40 14.99
C GLU A 379 12.89 -2.73 16.28
N ILE A 380 11.83 -3.53 16.14
CA ILE A 380 11.03 -4.03 17.25
C ILE A 380 11.81 -5.17 17.90
N GLU A 381 12.29 -4.94 19.11
CA GLU A 381 13.01 -5.94 19.88
C GLU A 381 12.10 -7.10 20.31
N LEU A 382 12.61 -8.33 20.25
CA LEU A 382 11.85 -9.52 20.61
C LEU A 382 11.35 -9.50 22.08
N ASN A 383 12.10 -8.84 22.97
CA ASN A 383 11.72 -8.67 24.38
C ASN A 383 10.61 -7.62 24.62
N ALA A 384 10.31 -6.78 23.62
CA ALA A 384 9.13 -5.90 23.63
C ALA A 384 7.86 -6.69 23.31
N VAL A 385 8.00 -7.82 22.59
CA VAL A 385 6.89 -8.70 22.17
C VAL A 385 6.61 -9.77 23.21
N PHE A 386 7.65 -10.38 23.78
CA PHE A 386 7.53 -11.50 24.71
C PHE A 386 7.88 -11.12 26.14
N LYS A 387 6.98 -11.43 27.08
CA LYS A 387 7.13 -11.12 28.52
C LYS A 387 8.22 -11.95 29.21
N ASP A 388 8.48 -13.16 28.72
CA ASP A 388 9.44 -14.11 29.30
C ASP A 388 10.19 -14.91 28.21
N MET A 389 11.44 -14.52 27.97
CA MET A 389 12.32 -15.15 26.98
C MET A 389 12.70 -16.59 27.34
N THR A 390 12.71 -16.96 28.62
CA THR A 390 13.02 -18.33 29.05
C THR A 390 11.84 -19.25 28.76
N ALA A 391 10.62 -18.79 29.06
CA ALA A 391 9.40 -19.51 28.72
C ALA A 391 9.24 -19.66 27.20
N LEU A 392 9.55 -18.61 26.43
CA LEU A 392 9.56 -18.66 24.97
C LEU A 392 10.48 -19.76 24.44
N LYS A 393 11.75 -19.78 24.84
CA LYS A 393 12.72 -20.80 24.39
C LYS A 393 12.25 -22.22 24.70
N ALA A 394 11.71 -22.44 25.91
CA ALA A 394 11.17 -23.74 26.30
C ALA A 394 10.00 -24.18 25.40
N LEU A 395 9.08 -23.26 25.11
CA LEU A 395 7.93 -23.50 24.24
C LEU A 395 8.33 -23.78 22.79
N LEU A 396 9.29 -23.01 22.25
CA LEU A 396 9.81 -23.24 20.90
C LEU A 396 10.46 -24.62 20.79
N ALA A 397 11.28 -25.02 21.75
CA ALA A 397 11.89 -26.35 21.76
C ALA A 397 10.86 -27.49 21.93
N GLU A 398 9.74 -27.25 22.61
CA GLU A 398 8.62 -28.18 22.67
C GLU A 398 7.93 -28.31 21.30
N LYS A 399 7.52 -27.17 20.72
CA LYS A 399 6.82 -27.14 19.42
C LYS A 399 7.68 -27.66 18.27
N LEU A 400 8.99 -27.38 18.25
CA LEU A 400 9.92 -27.96 17.27
C LEU A 400 9.95 -29.49 17.33
N ARG A 401 10.03 -30.08 18.53
CA ARG A 401 10.02 -31.55 18.68
C ARG A 401 8.69 -32.16 18.26
N ALA A 402 7.58 -31.45 18.49
CA ALA A 402 6.25 -31.91 18.12
C ALA A 402 6.02 -31.82 16.60
N ALA A 403 6.44 -30.72 15.97
CA ALA A 403 6.28 -30.49 14.53
C ALA A 403 7.23 -31.37 13.70
N TYR A 404 8.45 -31.61 14.21
CA TYR A 404 9.51 -32.33 13.50
C TYR A 404 10.06 -33.51 14.32
N PRO A 405 9.25 -34.56 14.57
CA PRO A 405 9.66 -35.68 15.42
C PRO A 405 10.84 -36.49 14.84
N GLU A 406 11.05 -36.43 13.53
CA GLU A 406 12.11 -37.15 12.82
C GLU A 406 13.37 -36.31 12.56
N ALA A 407 13.33 -35.00 12.84
CA ALA A 407 14.47 -34.11 12.61
C ALA A 407 15.66 -34.49 13.49
N GLN A 408 16.86 -34.42 12.90
CA GLN A 408 18.10 -34.79 13.56
C GLN A 408 18.75 -33.60 14.25
N PHE A 409 18.06 -33.00 15.23
CA PHE A 409 18.57 -31.84 15.97
C PHE A 409 20.01 -32.04 16.48
N PHE A 410 20.88 -31.06 16.25
CA PHE A 410 22.28 -31.12 16.64
C PHE A 410 22.45 -31.23 18.15
N GLU A 411 21.66 -30.46 18.90
CA GLU A 411 21.64 -30.43 20.37
C GLU A 411 20.27 -30.93 20.86
N LYS A 412 20.22 -32.15 21.39
CA LYS A 412 18.94 -32.83 21.69
C LYS A 412 18.29 -32.34 22.98
N GLU A 413 19.10 -32.02 23.99
CA GLU A 413 18.64 -31.54 25.29
C GLU A 413 18.17 -30.09 25.20
N ASP A 414 18.93 -29.25 24.49
CA ASP A 414 18.65 -27.82 24.29
C ASP A 414 18.81 -27.46 22.81
N ILE A 415 17.73 -27.58 22.05
CA ILE A 415 17.71 -27.37 20.59
C ILE A 415 18.15 -25.94 20.22
N LEU A 416 17.89 -24.97 21.11
CA LEU A 416 18.16 -23.55 20.89
C LEU A 416 19.38 -23.07 21.67
N LYS A 417 20.29 -23.98 22.04
CA LYS A 417 21.48 -23.70 22.84
C LYS A 417 22.32 -22.56 22.30
N ASP A 418 22.41 -22.40 20.98
CA ASP A 418 23.26 -21.40 20.32
C ASP A 418 22.45 -20.23 19.72
N ILE A 419 21.16 -20.08 20.08
CA ILE A 419 20.24 -19.09 19.50
C ILE A 419 19.50 -18.29 20.59
N GLY A 420 19.43 -16.96 20.43
CA GLY A 420 18.51 -16.08 21.14
C GLY A 420 18.87 -15.76 22.59
N GLY A 421 20.14 -15.88 22.96
CA GLY A 421 20.69 -15.57 24.28
C GLY A 421 21.90 -14.65 24.21
N GLU A 422 22.42 -14.25 25.37
CA GLU A 422 23.58 -13.35 25.43
C GLU A 422 24.82 -14.00 24.79
N GLY A 423 25.35 -13.37 23.73
CA GLY A 423 26.50 -13.87 22.96
C GLY A 423 26.16 -15.02 21.99
N GLN A 424 24.88 -15.27 21.73
CA GLN A 424 24.36 -16.26 20.78
C GLN A 424 23.87 -15.59 19.50
N SER A 425 23.63 -16.36 18.43
CA SER A 425 22.98 -15.83 17.23
C SER A 425 21.60 -15.28 17.57
N PRO A 426 21.15 -14.16 16.99
CA PRO A 426 19.79 -13.68 17.19
C PRO A 426 18.78 -14.67 16.58
N PHE A 427 17.53 -14.60 17.02
CA PHE A 427 16.45 -15.31 16.33
C PHE A 427 16.17 -14.65 14.98
N THR A 428 15.91 -15.46 13.95
CA THR A 428 15.17 -15.00 12.75
C THR A 428 13.68 -15.20 13.03
N TRP A 429 12.91 -14.12 13.05
CA TRP A 429 11.49 -14.16 13.41
C TRP A 429 10.68 -13.07 12.71
N THR A 430 9.42 -13.36 12.43
CA THR A 430 8.48 -12.43 11.79
C THR A 430 7.24 -12.25 12.66
N MET A 431 6.81 -10.99 12.80
CA MET A 431 5.51 -10.65 13.35
C MET A 431 4.47 -10.78 12.25
N GLU A 432 3.53 -11.70 12.42
CA GLU A 432 2.40 -11.91 11.53
C GLU A 432 1.16 -11.21 12.11
N SER A 433 0.05 -11.15 11.36
CA SER A 433 -1.21 -10.58 11.85
C SER A 433 -1.84 -11.37 13.00
N GLN A 434 -1.67 -12.70 13.02
CA GLN A 434 -2.28 -13.60 14.02
C GLN A 434 -1.28 -14.16 15.06
N GLY A 435 0.02 -13.84 14.94
CA GLY A 435 1.04 -14.45 15.79
C GLY A 435 2.47 -14.07 15.43
N VAL A 436 3.42 -14.87 15.90
CA VAL A 436 4.85 -14.73 15.58
C VAL A 436 5.41 -16.04 15.05
N THR A 437 6.16 -15.98 13.95
CA THR A 437 6.85 -17.14 13.37
C THR A 437 8.35 -17.06 13.57
N PHE A 438 8.97 -18.15 14.01
CA PHE A 438 10.42 -18.32 14.13
C PHE A 438 10.93 -19.23 13.03
N TRP A 439 11.97 -18.79 12.32
CA TRP A 439 12.55 -19.46 11.17
C TRP A 439 13.95 -19.95 11.50
N PHE A 440 14.25 -21.19 11.14
CA PHE A 440 15.56 -21.80 11.34
C PHE A 440 16.11 -22.23 9.99
N SER A 441 17.24 -21.64 9.59
CA SER A 441 17.89 -21.94 8.32
C SER A 441 18.39 -23.39 8.31
N PRO A 442 18.47 -24.04 7.12
CA PRO A 442 19.16 -25.32 7.01
C PRO A 442 20.55 -25.23 7.65
N MET A 443 20.97 -26.29 8.35
CA MET A 443 22.24 -26.33 9.11
C MET A 443 22.32 -25.42 10.35
N GLU A 444 21.24 -24.74 10.75
CA GLU A 444 21.24 -23.93 11.97
C GLU A 444 21.02 -24.80 13.22
N ILE A 445 19.95 -25.59 13.26
CA ILE A 445 19.63 -26.48 14.38
C ILE A 445 19.55 -27.97 14.01
N ALA A 446 19.55 -28.29 12.71
CA ALA A 446 19.47 -29.64 12.17
C ALA A 446 20.23 -29.76 10.83
N PRO A 447 20.64 -30.96 10.39
CA PRO A 447 21.31 -31.18 9.12
C PRO A 447 20.53 -30.63 7.91
N TYR A 448 21.23 -30.27 6.84
CA TYR A 448 20.65 -29.71 5.62
C TYR A 448 19.48 -30.53 5.05
N ALA A 449 19.52 -31.87 5.18
CA ALA A 449 18.47 -32.76 4.69
C ALA A 449 17.11 -32.61 5.40
N ASP A 450 17.08 -32.01 6.59
CA ASP A 450 15.84 -31.68 7.31
C ASP A 450 15.23 -30.35 6.81
N GLY A 451 15.93 -29.61 5.94
CA GLY A 451 15.46 -28.36 5.34
C GLY A 451 15.30 -27.22 6.33
N THR A 452 14.46 -26.24 5.98
CA THR A 452 14.04 -25.16 6.87
C THR A 452 13.06 -25.69 7.90
N LEU A 453 13.32 -25.41 9.18
CA LEU A 453 12.39 -25.69 10.27
C LEU A 453 11.76 -24.38 10.73
N LYS A 454 10.47 -24.39 11.10
CA LYS A 454 9.81 -23.20 11.64
C LYS A 454 8.77 -23.52 12.70
N VAL A 455 8.50 -22.54 13.55
CA VAL A 455 7.42 -22.61 14.55
C VAL A 455 6.66 -21.30 14.58
N THR A 456 5.34 -21.38 14.44
CA THR A 456 4.43 -20.26 14.64
C THR A 456 3.74 -20.35 15.99
N LEU A 457 3.68 -19.22 16.69
CA LEU A 457 2.96 -19.03 17.94
C LEU A 457 1.79 -18.09 17.69
N LEU A 458 0.57 -18.63 17.59
CA LEU A 458 -0.63 -17.81 17.48
C LEU A 458 -0.91 -17.05 18.79
N PHE A 459 -1.40 -15.83 18.68
CA PHE A 459 -1.79 -15.02 19.85
C PHE A 459 -2.89 -15.72 20.65
N SER A 460 -3.89 -16.28 19.97
CA SER A 460 -5.04 -16.98 20.57
C SER A 460 -4.65 -18.20 21.40
N GLU A 461 -3.55 -18.88 21.08
CA GLU A 461 -3.08 -20.06 21.79
C GLU A 461 -2.11 -19.74 22.94
N ASN A 462 -1.44 -18.57 22.90
CA ASN A 462 -0.30 -18.27 23.78
C ASN A 462 -0.41 -16.86 24.42
N GLU A 463 -1.62 -16.37 24.67
CA GLU A 463 -1.91 -14.98 25.11
C GLU A 463 -1.08 -14.50 26.31
N ASP A 464 -0.77 -15.39 27.25
CA ASP A 464 -0.02 -15.08 28.48
C ASP A 464 1.46 -14.77 28.21
N LEU A 465 2.01 -15.25 27.08
CA LEU A 465 3.41 -15.10 26.72
C LEU A 465 3.69 -13.73 26.06
N PHE A 466 2.70 -13.18 25.36
CA PHE A 466 2.82 -11.93 24.61
C PHE A 466 2.52 -10.71 25.48
N ALA A 467 3.21 -9.61 25.22
CA ALA A 467 2.82 -8.30 25.74
C ALA A 467 1.44 -7.89 25.20
N ASP A 468 0.64 -7.21 26.03
CA ASP A 468 -0.76 -6.92 25.70
C ASP A 468 -0.90 -6.01 24.48
N THR A 469 0.11 -5.17 24.23
CA THR A 469 0.21 -4.31 23.06
C THR A 469 0.10 -5.08 21.74
N TRP A 470 0.68 -6.26 21.59
CA TRP A 470 0.88 -6.88 20.26
C TRP A 470 -0.17 -7.90 19.82
N LYS A 471 -1.15 -8.23 20.68
CA LYS A 471 -2.08 -9.35 20.45
C LYS A 471 -3.26 -9.04 19.54
N GLU A 472 -3.42 -7.79 19.14
CA GLU A 472 -4.53 -7.37 18.31
C GLU A 472 -4.34 -7.82 16.87
N VAL A 473 -5.34 -8.54 16.35
CA VAL A 473 -5.37 -9.03 14.98
C VAL A 473 -6.12 -8.00 14.12
N PRO A 474 -5.52 -7.51 13.03
CA PRO A 474 -6.20 -6.68 12.04
C PRO A 474 -7.49 -7.29 11.50
N ALA A 475 -8.49 -6.44 11.27
CA ALA A 475 -9.77 -6.87 10.70
C ALA A 475 -9.62 -7.37 9.25
N GLY A 476 -8.69 -6.78 8.50
CA GLY A 476 -8.22 -7.27 7.21
C GLY A 476 -6.70 -7.17 7.14
N TYR A 477 -6.05 -8.09 6.44
CA TYR A 477 -4.60 -8.09 6.24
C TYR A 477 -4.20 -8.97 5.06
N THR A 478 -2.97 -8.77 4.58
CA THR A 478 -2.32 -9.71 3.65
C THR A 478 -0.96 -10.17 4.16
N MET A 479 -0.49 -11.30 3.62
CA MET A 479 0.77 -11.93 3.99
C MET A 479 1.34 -12.70 2.80
N MET A 480 2.56 -12.37 2.36
CA MET A 480 3.25 -13.14 1.34
C MET A 480 3.64 -14.53 1.87
N LEU A 481 3.48 -15.53 1.02
CA LEU A 481 3.74 -16.92 1.33
C LEU A 481 5.08 -17.36 0.76
N ALA A 482 5.96 -17.86 1.62
CA ALA A 482 7.16 -18.55 1.19
C ALA A 482 6.76 -19.91 0.57
N GLU A 483 7.26 -20.19 -0.64
CA GLU A 483 6.91 -21.40 -1.37
C GLU A 483 7.32 -22.66 -0.58
N ASN A 484 6.45 -23.68 -0.58
CA ASN A 484 6.66 -24.96 0.12
C ASN A 484 6.77 -24.84 1.64
N GLN A 485 6.47 -23.67 2.23
CA GLN A 485 6.47 -23.47 3.67
C GLN A 485 5.04 -23.53 4.24
N PRO A 486 4.77 -24.41 5.22
CA PRO A 486 3.42 -24.52 5.80
C PRO A 486 3.12 -23.40 6.79
N GLU A 487 2.19 -22.50 6.49
CA GLU A 487 1.74 -21.45 7.42
C GLU A 487 0.72 -22.00 8.42
N ILE A 488 0.80 -21.53 9.67
CA ILE A 488 -0.11 -21.91 10.75
C ILE A 488 -0.96 -20.69 11.13
N LEU A 489 -2.26 -20.78 10.92
CA LEU A 489 -3.22 -19.66 10.97
C LEU A 489 -4.57 -20.15 11.50
N ASP A 490 -5.43 -19.26 11.99
CA ASP A 490 -6.83 -19.56 12.32
C ASP A 490 -7.72 -19.14 11.14
N ILE A 491 -7.94 -20.05 10.19
CA ILE A 491 -8.71 -19.77 8.96
C ILE A 491 -10.20 -19.92 9.25
N GLY A 492 -10.98 -18.88 8.96
CA GLY A 492 -12.40 -18.81 9.34
C GLY A 492 -12.65 -18.48 10.82
N GLN A 493 -11.61 -18.12 11.57
CA GLN A 493 -11.69 -17.58 12.93
C GLN A 493 -12.48 -18.46 13.92
N ASP A 494 -12.26 -19.77 13.90
CA ASP A 494 -12.94 -20.73 14.79
C ASP A 494 -12.18 -20.98 16.11
N GLY A 495 -11.02 -20.34 16.27
CA GLY A 495 -10.13 -20.44 17.42
C GLY A 495 -9.18 -21.64 17.35
N ARG A 496 -9.04 -22.29 16.19
CA ARG A 496 -8.13 -23.43 15.99
C ARG A 496 -7.13 -23.14 14.89
N ALA A 497 -5.93 -23.67 15.08
CA ALA A 497 -4.91 -23.62 14.05
C ALA A 497 -5.23 -24.56 12.88
N ASP A 498 -5.18 -24.01 11.67
CA ASP A 498 -5.11 -24.66 10.38
C ASP A 498 -3.68 -24.56 9.82
N THR A 499 -3.34 -25.49 8.93
CA THR A 499 -2.13 -25.40 8.10
C THR A 499 -2.49 -25.03 6.67
N VAL A 500 -1.82 -24.02 6.13
CA VAL A 500 -1.96 -23.60 4.73
C VAL A 500 -0.62 -23.71 4.01
N THR A 501 -0.58 -24.16 2.77
CA THR A 501 0.67 -24.24 1.99
C THR A 501 0.39 -23.89 0.53
N PHE A 502 1.29 -23.10 -0.04
CA PHE A 502 1.37 -22.81 -1.47
C PHE A 502 2.64 -23.48 -2.02
N SER A 503 2.51 -24.23 -3.13
CA SER A 503 3.65 -24.88 -3.80
C SER A 503 3.51 -24.82 -5.32
N VAL A 504 4.66 -24.78 -6.00
CA VAL A 504 4.74 -24.82 -7.46
C VAL A 504 5.66 -25.95 -7.88
N ASP A 505 5.08 -27.00 -8.45
CA ASP A 505 5.81 -28.20 -8.88
C ASP A 505 5.95 -28.24 -10.41
N GLY A 506 7.18 -28.28 -10.91
CA GLY A 506 7.46 -28.47 -12.33
C GLY A 506 8.95 -28.35 -12.64
N ALA A 507 9.42 -29.05 -13.68
CA ALA A 507 10.79 -28.87 -14.13
C ALA A 507 10.88 -27.58 -14.95
N MET A 508 12.01 -26.86 -14.91
CA MET A 508 12.22 -25.68 -15.77
C MET A 508 12.06 -25.99 -17.27
N GLU A 509 12.25 -27.26 -17.67
CA GLU A 509 12.03 -27.74 -19.05
C GLU A 509 10.59 -28.19 -19.34
N SER A 510 9.71 -28.19 -18.34
CA SER A 510 8.32 -28.61 -18.51
C SER A 510 7.48 -27.50 -19.14
N GLU A 511 6.54 -27.89 -20.00
CA GLU A 511 5.64 -26.95 -20.69
C GLU A 511 4.62 -26.29 -19.72
N GLU A 512 4.40 -26.89 -18.54
CA GLU A 512 3.41 -26.45 -17.54
C GLU A 512 3.92 -26.74 -16.12
N MET A 513 3.76 -25.77 -15.22
CA MET A 513 3.96 -25.90 -13.78
C MET A 513 2.63 -26.31 -13.11
N THR A 514 2.69 -27.05 -12.01
CA THR A 514 1.52 -27.41 -11.20
C THR A 514 1.49 -26.56 -9.94
N ILE A 515 0.54 -25.64 -9.87
CA ILE A 515 0.32 -24.81 -8.70
C ILE A 515 -0.62 -25.57 -7.76
N THR A 516 -0.26 -25.67 -6.49
CA THR A 516 -1.06 -26.35 -5.46
C THR A 516 -1.25 -25.45 -4.26
N VAL A 517 -2.50 -25.31 -3.83
CA VAL A 517 -2.86 -24.73 -2.52
C VAL A 517 -3.45 -25.82 -1.66
N ARG A 518 -2.87 -26.02 -0.47
CA ARG A 518 -3.31 -27.00 0.52
C ARG A 518 -3.82 -26.29 1.76
N LYS A 519 -4.98 -26.69 2.27
CA LYS A 519 -5.53 -26.36 3.59
C LYS A 519 -5.70 -27.68 4.36
N ASN A 520 -4.90 -27.86 5.40
CA ASN A 520 -4.80 -29.11 6.16
C ASN A 520 -4.54 -30.32 5.23
N ASP A 521 -5.43 -31.30 5.23
CA ASP A 521 -5.35 -32.51 4.40
C ASP A 521 -6.04 -32.35 3.02
N ARG A 522 -6.52 -31.15 2.67
CA ARG A 522 -7.28 -30.86 1.45
C ARG A 522 -6.50 -29.94 0.53
N GLU A 523 -6.59 -30.16 -0.77
CA GLU A 523 -5.85 -29.37 -1.74
C GLU A 523 -6.66 -29.10 -3.01
N VAL A 524 -6.28 -28.02 -3.69
CA VAL A 524 -6.67 -27.70 -5.05
C VAL A 524 -5.41 -27.44 -5.85
N SER A 525 -5.37 -27.96 -7.08
CA SER A 525 -4.26 -27.74 -7.99
C SER A 525 -4.75 -27.40 -9.38
N TYR A 526 -3.97 -26.58 -10.07
CA TYR A 526 -4.15 -26.27 -11.48
C TYR A 526 -2.79 -26.19 -12.16
N LYS A 527 -2.81 -26.18 -13.49
CA LYS A 527 -1.60 -26.11 -14.29
C LYS A 527 -1.57 -24.83 -15.07
N GLU A 528 -0.44 -24.14 -15.02
CA GLU A 528 -0.19 -22.96 -15.81
C GLU A 528 1.26 -22.90 -16.26
N ARG A 529 1.50 -22.17 -17.35
CA ARG A 529 2.85 -21.93 -17.84
C ARG A 529 3.37 -20.62 -17.26
N TYR A 530 3.91 -20.68 -16.06
CA TYR A 530 4.57 -19.55 -15.40
C TYR A 530 6.08 -19.71 -15.37
N TYR A 531 6.78 -18.59 -15.46
CA TYR A 531 8.23 -18.49 -15.20
C TYR A 531 8.55 -17.66 -13.96
N GLU A 532 7.58 -16.90 -13.44
CA GLU A 532 7.61 -16.17 -12.16
C GLU A 532 6.25 -16.31 -11.47
N TRP A 533 6.22 -16.35 -10.14
CA TRP A 533 4.98 -16.46 -9.36
C TRP A 533 5.15 -15.93 -7.93
N ASN A 534 4.05 -15.46 -7.35
CA ASN A 534 3.94 -15.05 -5.95
C ASN A 534 2.62 -15.56 -5.34
N GLY A 535 2.69 -16.09 -4.13
CA GLY A 535 1.52 -16.47 -3.34
C GLY A 535 1.26 -15.49 -2.21
N ILE A 536 0.04 -14.97 -2.11
CA ILE A 536 -0.37 -13.99 -1.10
C ILE A 536 -1.60 -14.52 -0.39
N LEU A 537 -1.55 -14.68 0.93
CA LEU A 537 -2.74 -14.85 1.76
C LEU A 537 -3.42 -13.50 1.94
N MET A 538 -4.75 -13.46 1.82
CA MET A 538 -5.57 -12.29 2.09
C MET A 538 -6.73 -12.65 3.00
N HIS A 539 -6.83 -11.92 4.11
CA HIS A 539 -7.97 -11.91 5.01
C HIS A 539 -8.76 -10.62 4.78
N THR A 540 -10.00 -10.72 4.31
CA THR A 540 -10.88 -9.56 4.05
C THR A 540 -11.59 -9.11 5.32
N ILE A 541 -12.04 -7.84 5.36
CA ILE A 541 -12.68 -7.27 6.55
C ILE A 541 -14.00 -7.96 6.92
N ASP A 542 -14.65 -8.61 5.93
CA ASP A 542 -15.85 -9.41 6.13
C ASP A 542 -15.55 -10.83 6.69
N GLY A 543 -14.28 -11.10 7.02
CA GLY A 543 -13.82 -12.30 7.72
C GLY A 543 -13.58 -13.48 6.80
N ARG A 544 -13.22 -13.25 5.54
CA ARG A 544 -12.96 -14.33 4.57
C ARG A 544 -11.50 -14.45 4.20
N ASP A 545 -11.10 -15.68 3.93
CA ASP A 545 -9.73 -16.04 3.65
C ASP A 545 -9.56 -16.50 2.19
N TYR A 546 -8.56 -15.94 1.51
CA TYR A 546 -8.18 -16.30 0.15
C TYR A 546 -6.67 -16.46 0.03
N ILE A 547 -6.22 -17.25 -0.95
CA ILE A 547 -4.87 -17.14 -1.50
C ILE A 547 -4.97 -16.56 -2.90
N LEU A 548 -4.22 -15.50 -3.16
CA LEU A 548 -4.06 -14.90 -4.48
C LEU A 548 -2.69 -15.37 -5.01
N VAL A 549 -2.70 -16.01 -6.16
CA VAL A 549 -1.49 -16.43 -6.87
C VAL A 549 -1.33 -15.54 -8.09
N GLU A 550 -0.37 -14.63 -8.05
CA GLU A 550 0.07 -13.93 -9.24
C GLU A 550 1.10 -14.80 -9.97
N GLY A 551 0.95 -14.95 -11.29
CA GLY A 551 1.89 -15.66 -12.13
C GLY A 551 2.16 -14.92 -13.43
N VAL A 552 3.41 -14.96 -13.87
CA VAL A 552 3.85 -14.40 -15.16
C VAL A 552 4.09 -15.53 -16.15
N GLY A 553 3.33 -15.54 -17.23
CA GLY A 553 3.38 -16.55 -18.27
C GLY A 553 3.86 -16.04 -19.63
N ASP A 554 3.62 -16.82 -20.68
CA ASP A 554 4.05 -16.51 -22.05
C ASP A 554 3.66 -15.09 -22.50
N ASN A 555 4.55 -14.42 -23.23
CA ASN A 555 4.42 -13.02 -23.65
C ASN A 555 4.24 -12.04 -22.50
N ASP A 556 4.80 -12.38 -21.33
CA ASP A 556 4.77 -11.59 -20.10
C ASP A 556 3.33 -11.33 -19.62
N LEU A 557 2.40 -12.22 -19.98
CA LEU A 557 1.02 -12.15 -19.53
C LEU A 557 0.99 -12.42 -18.01
N ARG A 558 0.52 -11.43 -17.26
CA ARG A 558 0.29 -11.55 -15.83
C ARG A 558 -1.14 -11.98 -15.56
N THR A 559 -1.29 -12.92 -14.63
CA THR A 559 -2.58 -13.44 -14.21
C THR A 559 -2.63 -13.57 -12.70
N ILE A 560 -3.79 -13.28 -12.11
CA ILE A 560 -4.06 -13.49 -10.69
C ILE A 560 -5.13 -14.57 -10.58
N SER A 561 -4.79 -15.69 -9.95
CA SER A 561 -5.75 -16.73 -9.56
C SER A 561 -6.14 -16.55 -8.10
N VAL A 562 -7.44 -16.53 -7.81
CA VAL A 562 -8.00 -16.38 -6.46
C VAL A 562 -8.50 -17.74 -5.98
N ILE A 563 -7.94 -18.25 -4.90
CA ILE A 563 -8.29 -19.51 -4.25
C ILE A 563 -9.06 -19.20 -2.96
N ASP A 564 -10.30 -19.66 -2.88
CA ASP A 564 -11.17 -19.56 -1.71
C ASP A 564 -10.81 -20.62 -0.67
N LEU A 565 -10.57 -20.19 0.59
CA LEU A 565 -10.26 -21.04 1.74
C LEU A 565 -11.42 -21.18 2.74
N ASN A 566 -12.56 -20.54 2.49
CA ASN A 566 -13.68 -20.43 3.44
C ASN A 566 -14.52 -21.72 3.51
N GLY A 567 -14.35 -22.63 2.55
CA GLY A 567 -14.94 -23.97 2.55
C GLY A 567 -14.15 -25.00 3.38
N GLU A 568 -14.68 -26.23 3.41
CA GLU A 568 -13.93 -27.39 3.92
C GLU A 568 -12.75 -27.76 3.01
N GLU A 569 -12.89 -27.55 1.71
CA GLU A 569 -11.86 -27.80 0.69
C GLU A 569 -11.53 -26.48 -0.02
N PRO A 570 -10.25 -26.17 -0.28
CA PRO A 570 -9.88 -25.00 -1.05
C PRO A 570 -10.39 -25.12 -2.49
N SER A 571 -10.74 -24.00 -3.13
CA SER A 571 -11.26 -24.01 -4.51
C SER A 571 -10.90 -22.75 -5.29
N ILE A 572 -10.72 -22.86 -6.61
CA ILE A 572 -10.45 -21.68 -7.46
C ILE A 572 -11.75 -20.89 -7.62
N ALA A 573 -11.79 -19.68 -7.07
CA ALA A 573 -12.94 -18.77 -7.14
C ALA A 573 -12.97 -18.00 -8.47
N SER A 574 -11.82 -17.44 -8.88
CA SER A 574 -11.68 -16.71 -10.13
C SER A 574 -10.25 -16.66 -10.62
N THR A 575 -10.07 -16.30 -11.89
CA THR A 575 -8.78 -15.94 -12.49
C THR A 575 -8.98 -14.67 -13.31
N LYS A 576 -8.00 -13.75 -13.25
CA LYS A 576 -8.04 -12.48 -13.96
C LYS A 576 -6.70 -12.19 -14.62
N ASP A 577 -6.74 -11.75 -15.88
CA ASP A 577 -5.56 -11.27 -16.61
C ASP A 577 -5.20 -9.87 -16.09
N ALA A 578 -4.41 -9.84 -15.03
CA ALA A 578 -3.97 -8.65 -14.33
C ALA A 578 -2.71 -8.94 -13.52
N ALA A 579 -2.06 -7.88 -13.07
CA ALA A 579 -0.95 -7.90 -12.11
C ALA A 579 -1.30 -7.08 -10.88
N PHE A 580 -0.65 -7.35 -9.74
CA PHE A 580 -0.67 -6.41 -8.62
C PHE A 580 0.24 -5.21 -8.93
N GLY A 581 -0.20 -4.03 -8.48
CA GLY A 581 0.04 -2.71 -9.09
C GLY A 581 1.45 -2.39 -9.59
N GLY A 582 1.50 -1.51 -10.60
CA GLY A 582 2.72 -0.84 -11.07
C GLY A 582 2.38 0.56 -11.58
N ARG A 583 2.61 1.59 -10.77
CA ARG A 583 2.63 3.01 -11.21
C ARG A 583 4.06 3.34 -11.64
N SER A 584 4.24 3.98 -12.80
CA SER A 584 5.55 4.51 -13.19
C SER A 584 5.82 5.79 -12.42
N ILE A 585 6.97 5.85 -11.74
CA ILE A 585 7.58 7.12 -11.35
C ILE A 585 8.06 7.83 -12.63
N PRO A 586 7.69 9.11 -12.87
CA PRO A 586 8.20 9.86 -14.01
C PRO A 586 9.74 9.85 -14.07
N GLY A 587 10.30 9.18 -15.09
CA GLY A 587 11.76 9.12 -15.31
C GLY A 587 12.44 7.82 -14.85
N ASP A 588 11.73 6.96 -14.11
CA ASP A 588 12.19 5.60 -13.76
C ASP A 588 11.42 4.57 -14.60
N TYR A 589 12.17 3.73 -15.32
CA TYR A 589 11.64 2.76 -16.29
C TYR A 589 11.56 1.34 -15.72
N THR A 590 11.58 1.23 -14.40
CA THR A 590 11.54 -0.04 -13.68
C THR A 590 10.08 -0.46 -13.44
N TYR A 591 9.74 -1.72 -13.76
CA TYR A 591 8.44 -2.28 -13.37
C TYR A 591 8.44 -2.46 -11.85
N TYR A 592 7.50 -1.81 -11.19
CA TYR A 592 7.25 -2.00 -9.77
C TYR A 592 6.08 -2.95 -9.59
N GLN A 593 6.26 -3.97 -8.76
CA GLN A 593 5.17 -4.79 -8.26
C GLN A 593 4.75 -4.24 -6.90
N GLN A 594 3.47 -3.99 -6.69
CA GLN A 594 2.90 -3.73 -5.38
C GLN A 594 2.33 -5.03 -4.80
N ILE A 595 2.30 -5.13 -3.48
CA ILE A 595 1.53 -6.17 -2.80
C ILE A 595 0.12 -5.59 -2.62
N PRO A 596 -0.97 -6.37 -2.66
CA PRO A 596 -2.27 -5.87 -2.24
C PRO A 596 -2.30 -5.74 -0.72
N GLU A 597 -1.65 -4.72 -0.13
CA GLU A 597 -1.52 -4.64 1.34
C GLU A 597 -2.88 -4.44 2.01
N ASN A 598 -3.79 -3.70 1.35
CA ASN A 598 -5.16 -3.47 1.79
C ASN A 598 -6.16 -4.38 1.06
N PRO A 599 -6.80 -5.34 1.76
CA PRO A 599 -7.83 -6.22 1.18
C PRO A 599 -9.07 -5.49 0.63
N GLU A 600 -9.40 -4.32 1.17
CA GLU A 600 -10.58 -3.54 0.77
C GLU A 600 -10.28 -2.62 -0.43
N ASN A 601 -9.01 -2.33 -0.70
CA ASN A 601 -8.59 -1.49 -1.81
C ASN A 601 -7.14 -1.78 -2.20
N PHE A 602 -6.94 -2.42 -3.35
CA PHE A 602 -5.61 -2.64 -3.93
C PHE A 602 -5.60 -2.27 -5.40
N THR A 603 -4.45 -1.81 -5.88
CA THR A 603 -4.27 -1.48 -7.30
C THR A 603 -3.98 -2.74 -8.13
N ILE A 604 -4.68 -2.88 -9.25
CA ILE A 604 -4.37 -3.85 -10.29
C ILE A 604 -3.92 -3.16 -11.57
N CYS A 605 -3.08 -3.84 -12.35
CA CYS A 605 -2.65 -3.40 -13.67
C CYS A 605 -3.13 -4.38 -14.73
N GLU A 606 -3.76 -3.86 -15.79
CA GLU A 606 -4.28 -4.65 -16.91
C GLU A 606 -3.67 -4.20 -18.23
N ARG A 607 -3.43 -5.13 -19.15
CA ARG A 607 -3.02 -4.82 -20.53
C ARG A 607 -4.22 -4.28 -21.31
N ILE A 608 -4.05 -3.11 -21.88
CA ILE A 608 -5.02 -2.40 -22.71
C ILE A 608 -4.54 -2.39 -24.17
N ASN A 609 -5.46 -2.66 -25.09
CA ASN A 609 -5.19 -2.66 -26.53
C ASN A 609 -6.17 -1.69 -27.23
N LEU A 610 -6.01 -0.39 -26.98
CA LEU A 610 -6.84 0.67 -27.58
C LEU A 610 -5.97 1.81 -28.09
N LEU A 611 -5.94 2.01 -29.41
CA LEU A 611 -5.07 2.94 -30.17
C LEU A 611 -3.57 2.65 -30.06
N SER A 612 -3.13 1.82 -29.12
CA SER A 612 -1.80 1.21 -28.97
C SER A 612 -1.94 0.04 -27.99
N SER A 613 -0.88 -0.73 -27.75
CA SER A 613 -0.77 -1.64 -26.61
C SER A 613 -0.01 -0.96 -25.48
N TYR A 614 -0.56 -1.00 -24.27
CA TYR A 614 0.00 -0.45 -23.03
C TYR A 614 -0.71 -1.02 -21.81
N SER A 615 -0.23 -0.70 -20.64
CA SER A 615 -0.81 -1.09 -19.37
C SER A 615 -1.55 0.09 -18.72
N GLY A 616 -2.64 -0.20 -18.04
CA GLY A 616 -3.36 0.77 -17.22
C GLY A 616 -3.71 0.20 -15.86
N SER A 617 -3.60 1.03 -14.83
CA SER A 617 -3.97 0.68 -13.48
C SER A 617 -5.36 1.18 -13.11
N LYS A 618 -5.95 0.50 -12.14
CA LYS A 618 -7.16 0.95 -11.43
C LYS A 618 -7.20 0.29 -10.06
N ASP A 619 -7.99 0.89 -9.18
CA ASP A 619 -8.23 0.35 -7.86
C ASP A 619 -9.29 -0.77 -7.92
N ALA A 620 -9.13 -1.76 -7.05
CA ALA A 620 -9.92 -2.97 -7.04
C ALA A 620 -10.02 -3.57 -5.63
N TRP A 621 -10.98 -4.46 -5.44
CA TRP A 621 -11.19 -5.22 -4.21
C TRP A 621 -11.67 -6.64 -4.53
N LEU A 622 -11.75 -7.51 -3.51
CA LEU A 622 -12.38 -8.82 -3.66
C LEU A 622 -13.87 -8.78 -3.27
N GLU A 623 -14.74 -9.05 -4.25
CA GLU A 623 -16.15 -9.33 -3.99
C GLU A 623 -16.43 -10.83 -4.12
N ASN A 624 -16.52 -11.54 -2.99
CA ASN A 624 -16.74 -12.99 -2.95
C ASN A 624 -15.73 -13.81 -3.80
N GLY A 625 -14.44 -13.47 -3.70
CA GLY A 625 -13.37 -14.17 -4.43
C GLY A 625 -13.24 -13.76 -5.90
N VAL A 626 -13.88 -12.66 -6.31
CA VAL A 626 -13.74 -12.05 -7.63
C VAL A 626 -13.11 -10.67 -7.49
N ILE A 627 -12.05 -10.39 -8.25
CA ILE A 627 -11.44 -9.06 -8.30
C ILE A 627 -12.39 -8.12 -9.06
N THR A 628 -12.92 -7.13 -8.36
CA THR A 628 -13.93 -6.17 -8.82
C THR A 628 -13.40 -4.75 -8.73
N SER A 629 -13.91 -3.85 -9.58
CA SER A 629 -13.61 -2.43 -9.57
C SER A 629 -14.84 -1.67 -10.09
N ASP A 630 -15.18 -0.54 -9.47
CA ASP A 630 -16.18 0.42 -9.94
C ASP A 630 -15.56 1.55 -10.78
N GLN A 631 -14.23 1.66 -10.78
CA GLN A 631 -13.50 2.60 -11.62
C GLN A 631 -13.76 2.25 -13.09
N LYS A 632 -14.44 3.19 -13.75
CA LYS A 632 -14.70 3.10 -15.19
C LYS A 632 -13.40 3.21 -16.00
N ASP A 633 -12.49 4.06 -15.54
CA ASP A 633 -11.32 4.48 -16.29
C ASP A 633 -10.07 3.88 -15.67
N TYR A 634 -9.15 3.46 -16.54
CA TYR A 634 -7.78 3.10 -16.22
C TYR A 634 -6.88 4.32 -16.33
N TYR A 635 -5.93 4.46 -15.41
CA TYR A 635 -4.85 5.42 -15.47
C TYR A 635 -3.64 4.76 -16.11
N ILE A 636 -3.07 5.40 -17.14
CA ILE A 636 -2.00 4.77 -17.92
C ILE A 636 -0.70 4.83 -17.14
N VAL A 637 -0.10 3.66 -16.96
CA VAL A 637 1.14 3.50 -16.19
C VAL A 637 2.38 3.55 -17.07
N ASP A 638 2.22 3.23 -18.35
CA ASP A 638 3.33 3.28 -19.31
C ASP A 638 3.58 4.71 -19.78
N ASN A 639 4.84 5.13 -19.80
CA ASN A 639 5.24 6.39 -20.45
C ASN A 639 5.30 6.21 -21.98
N ILE A 640 4.12 6.13 -22.60
CA ILE A 640 3.99 6.03 -24.06
C ILE A 640 3.37 7.29 -24.64
N GLY A 641 3.86 7.67 -25.81
CA GLY A 641 3.35 8.81 -26.56
C GLY A 641 3.38 8.57 -28.06
N MET A 642 2.53 9.31 -28.77
CA MET A 642 2.46 9.28 -30.22
C MET A 642 2.52 10.69 -30.80
N THR A 643 3.15 10.86 -31.95
CA THR A 643 3.29 12.18 -32.60
C THR A 643 2.36 12.28 -33.79
N SER A 644 1.54 13.32 -33.84
CA SER A 644 0.59 13.54 -34.93
C SER A 644 1.27 13.82 -36.28
N LYS A 645 0.86 13.10 -37.32
CA LYS A 645 1.32 13.28 -38.71
C LYS A 645 0.63 14.43 -39.42
N GLU A 646 -0.49 14.89 -38.90
CA GLU A 646 -1.34 15.95 -39.42
C GLU A 646 -2.13 16.64 -38.30
N GLU A 647 -3.00 17.59 -38.65
CA GLU A 647 -3.92 18.22 -37.70
C GLU A 647 -4.92 17.18 -37.17
N ILE A 648 -5.05 17.08 -35.86
CA ILE A 648 -5.98 16.16 -35.18
C ILE A 648 -7.09 16.97 -34.51
N ARG A 649 -8.31 16.42 -34.51
CA ARG A 649 -9.44 16.95 -33.74
C ARG A 649 -9.76 16.02 -32.58
N GLY A 650 -9.96 16.60 -31.40
CA GLY A 650 -10.32 15.85 -30.20
C GLY A 650 -11.05 16.74 -29.20
N ASP A 651 -11.64 16.13 -28.18
CA ASP A 651 -12.39 16.86 -27.17
C ASP A 651 -11.46 17.27 -26.02
N LEU A 652 -11.52 18.52 -25.60
CA LEU A 652 -10.80 19.00 -24.42
C LEU A 652 -11.48 18.45 -23.17
N VAL A 653 -10.70 17.87 -22.27
CA VAL A 653 -11.15 17.19 -21.05
C VAL A 653 -10.55 17.85 -19.82
N ASP A 654 -11.35 17.93 -18.76
CA ASP A 654 -10.87 18.33 -17.44
C ASP A 654 -9.99 17.22 -16.84
N LEU A 655 -8.79 17.60 -16.41
CA LEU A 655 -7.75 16.67 -15.95
C LEU A 655 -8.26 15.77 -14.81
N TYR A 656 -8.93 16.37 -13.82
CA TYR A 656 -9.29 15.71 -12.57
C TYR A 656 -10.61 14.94 -12.68
N THR A 657 -11.63 15.54 -13.29
CA THR A 657 -12.98 14.95 -13.32
C THR A 657 -13.21 14.03 -14.53
N GLY A 658 -12.39 14.17 -15.57
CA GLY A 658 -12.55 13.45 -16.83
C GLY A 658 -13.79 13.78 -17.65
N LYS A 659 -14.44 14.90 -17.32
CA LYS A 659 -15.56 15.45 -18.08
C LYS A 659 -15.05 16.23 -19.29
N VAL A 660 -15.75 16.09 -20.42
CA VAL A 660 -15.47 16.89 -21.63
C VAL A 660 -15.89 18.34 -21.37
N ILE A 661 -14.95 19.28 -21.47
CA ILE A 661 -15.18 20.71 -21.26
C ILE A 661 -15.37 21.48 -22.58
N ALA A 662 -14.81 21.01 -23.69
CA ALA A 662 -15.07 21.58 -25.01
C ALA A 662 -14.86 20.55 -26.13
N ALA A 663 -15.80 20.47 -27.07
CA ALA A 663 -15.70 19.50 -28.16
C ALA A 663 -14.90 20.03 -29.37
N GLY A 664 -14.19 19.14 -30.07
CA GLY A 664 -13.59 19.42 -31.38
C GLY A 664 -12.45 20.44 -31.37
N ALA A 665 -11.67 20.49 -30.29
CA ALA A 665 -10.42 21.23 -30.22
C ALA A 665 -9.47 20.80 -31.36
N VAL A 666 -8.71 21.75 -31.89
CA VAL A 666 -7.77 21.53 -33.00
C VAL A 666 -6.36 21.43 -32.44
N ILE A 667 -5.68 20.33 -32.76
CA ILE A 667 -4.32 20.04 -32.31
C ILE A 667 -3.39 20.10 -33.53
N PRO A 668 -2.35 20.95 -33.52
CA PRO A 668 -1.43 21.08 -34.64
C PRO A 668 -0.71 19.77 -34.98
N LYS A 669 -0.39 19.61 -36.27
CA LYS A 669 0.55 18.59 -36.74
C LYS A 669 1.87 18.67 -35.96
N GLY A 670 2.39 17.51 -35.57
CA GLY A 670 3.65 17.38 -34.86
C GLY A 670 3.53 17.48 -33.35
N SER A 671 2.33 17.70 -32.81
CA SER A 671 2.09 17.60 -31.37
C SER A 671 2.26 16.16 -30.86
N VAL A 672 2.83 16.05 -29.66
CA VAL A 672 2.98 14.79 -28.91
C VAL A 672 1.73 14.56 -28.05
N PHE A 673 1.20 13.36 -28.13
CA PHE A 673 0.06 12.87 -27.37
C PHE A 673 0.56 11.78 -26.42
N THR A 674 0.73 12.11 -25.14
CA THR A 674 1.11 11.15 -24.09
C THR A 674 -0.14 10.53 -23.51
N PHE A 675 -0.21 9.20 -23.48
CA PHE A 675 -1.38 8.49 -22.94
C PHE A 675 -1.58 8.81 -21.46
N TYR A 676 -2.83 8.98 -21.02
CA TYR A 676 -3.12 9.38 -19.64
C TYR A 676 -4.26 8.59 -18.99
N ARG A 677 -5.41 8.48 -19.66
CA ARG A 677 -6.58 7.79 -19.13
C ARG A 677 -7.42 7.14 -20.22
N THR A 678 -8.11 6.05 -19.95
CA THR A 678 -8.97 5.37 -20.93
C THR A 678 -10.02 4.52 -20.24
N ASP A 679 -11.18 4.30 -20.87
CA ASP A 679 -12.12 3.25 -20.44
C ASP A 679 -11.75 1.86 -20.98
N GLY A 680 -10.61 1.76 -21.69
CA GLY A 680 -10.10 0.54 -22.31
C GLY A 680 -10.90 0.08 -23.54
N GLN A 681 -11.95 0.80 -23.94
CA GLN A 681 -12.87 0.36 -25.00
C GLN A 681 -13.19 1.41 -26.06
N SER A 682 -13.54 2.63 -25.65
CA SER A 682 -14.18 3.62 -26.52
C SER A 682 -13.44 4.95 -26.62
N TYR A 683 -12.55 5.28 -25.69
CA TYR A 683 -11.74 6.49 -25.80
C TYR A 683 -10.39 6.39 -25.12
N VAL A 684 -9.48 7.29 -25.54
CA VAL A 684 -8.22 7.55 -24.84
C VAL A 684 -8.06 9.05 -24.64
N ASP A 685 -7.72 9.43 -23.42
CA ASP A 685 -7.32 10.78 -23.03
C ASP A 685 -5.80 10.89 -23.07
N PHE A 686 -5.32 11.95 -23.70
CA PHE A 686 -3.91 12.24 -23.90
C PHE A 686 -3.52 13.57 -23.27
N LYS A 687 -2.41 13.60 -22.55
CA LYS A 687 -1.74 14.84 -22.13
C LYS A 687 -0.91 15.39 -23.29
N LEU A 688 -1.05 16.69 -23.56
CA LEU A 688 -0.21 17.45 -24.47
C LEU A 688 0.90 18.18 -23.70
N GLU A 689 1.96 18.60 -24.39
CA GLU A 689 3.08 19.37 -23.81
C GLU A 689 2.64 20.71 -23.21
N ASP A 690 1.52 21.28 -23.67
CA ASP A 690 0.96 22.53 -23.16
C ASP A 690 0.03 22.35 -21.94
N GLY A 691 -0.03 21.14 -21.38
CA GLY A 691 -0.80 20.80 -20.18
C GLY A 691 -2.28 20.45 -20.46
N ARG A 692 -2.78 20.62 -21.68
CA ARG A 692 -4.15 20.23 -22.03
C ARG A 692 -4.31 18.71 -22.07
N VAL A 693 -5.50 18.24 -21.71
CA VAL A 693 -5.92 16.84 -21.91
C VAL A 693 -6.92 16.75 -23.05
N ILE A 694 -6.61 15.93 -24.05
CA ILE A 694 -7.44 15.73 -25.24
C ILE A 694 -7.93 14.29 -25.31
N ARG A 695 -9.25 14.11 -25.42
CA ARG A 695 -9.90 12.83 -25.70
C ARG A 695 -10.01 12.57 -27.19
N LEU A 696 -9.56 11.40 -27.61
CA LEU A 696 -9.87 10.83 -28.92
C LEU A 696 -10.87 9.69 -28.73
N ILE A 697 -11.93 9.70 -29.52
CA ILE A 697 -12.92 8.62 -29.56
C ILE A 697 -12.43 7.54 -30.51
N ALA A 698 -12.29 6.34 -29.97
CA ALA A 698 -11.95 5.16 -30.74
C ALA A 698 -13.21 4.62 -31.43
N THR A 699 -13.09 4.38 -32.74
CA THR A 699 -14.14 3.73 -33.54
C THR A 699 -13.90 2.22 -33.68
N ASP A 700 -12.66 1.82 -33.41
CA ASP A 700 -12.16 0.45 -33.35
C ASP A 700 -10.89 0.46 -32.50
N TYR A 701 -10.36 -0.70 -32.11
CA TYR A 701 -9.17 -0.81 -31.28
C TYR A 701 -7.93 -0.09 -31.88
N ASN A 702 -7.91 0.15 -33.19
CA ASN A 702 -6.83 0.84 -33.91
C ASN A 702 -7.32 2.01 -34.78
N LYS A 703 -8.49 2.59 -34.51
CA LYS A 703 -9.03 3.68 -35.35
C LYS A 703 -9.59 4.87 -34.59
N VAL A 704 -9.31 6.05 -35.13
CA VAL A 704 -9.94 7.32 -34.77
C VAL A 704 -10.61 7.86 -36.04
N GLU A 705 -11.88 8.26 -35.96
CA GLU A 705 -12.68 8.71 -37.11
C GLU A 705 -12.64 7.72 -38.32
N ASP A 706 -12.76 6.41 -38.06
CA ASP A 706 -12.66 5.32 -39.05
C ASP A 706 -11.32 5.21 -39.81
N ARG A 707 -10.30 5.97 -39.40
CA ARG A 707 -8.95 5.93 -39.98
C ARG A 707 -8.00 5.21 -39.05
N ASN A 708 -7.07 4.45 -39.64
CA ASN A 708 -6.10 3.70 -38.87
C ASN A 708 -5.18 4.67 -38.10
N VAL A 709 -4.98 4.42 -36.81
CA VAL A 709 -4.14 5.24 -35.93
C VAL A 709 -2.69 5.35 -36.45
N GLU A 710 -2.17 4.33 -37.14
CA GLU A 710 -0.85 4.34 -37.76
C GLU A 710 -0.75 5.31 -38.97
N GLU A 711 -1.88 5.68 -39.58
CA GLU A 711 -1.92 6.72 -40.62
C GLU A 711 -1.91 8.13 -40.02
N LEU A 712 -2.45 8.27 -38.81
CA LEU A 712 -2.63 9.54 -38.10
C LEU A 712 -1.42 9.90 -37.24
N PHE A 713 -0.70 8.91 -36.72
CA PHE A 713 0.37 9.10 -35.75
C PHE A 713 1.62 8.28 -36.06
N ASP A 714 2.78 8.81 -35.68
CA ASP A 714 4.02 8.06 -35.49
C ASP A 714 4.12 7.56 -34.04
N GLY A 715 4.79 6.44 -33.82
CA GLY A 715 5.05 5.90 -32.47
C GLY A 715 4.03 4.88 -31.94
N VAL A 716 2.97 4.60 -32.68
CA VAL A 716 1.99 3.53 -32.37
C VAL A 716 2.66 2.16 -32.32
N ARG A 717 2.35 1.35 -31.29
CA ARG A 717 2.85 -0.02 -31.15
C ARG A 717 1.74 -0.96 -30.71
N PHE A 718 1.55 -2.06 -31.40
CA PHE A 718 0.71 -3.16 -30.93
C PHE A 718 1.60 -4.34 -30.56
N ALA A 719 1.57 -4.73 -29.28
CA ALA A 719 2.23 -5.93 -28.82
C ALA A 719 1.43 -7.17 -29.27
N GLY A 720 2.15 -8.24 -29.62
CA GLY A 720 1.58 -9.53 -30.01
C GLY A 720 1.17 -10.41 -28.84
#